data_AF-A0A2R5F5T5-F1
#
_entry.id   AF-A0A2R5F5T5-F1
#
_cell.length_a   1.000
_cell.length_b   1.000
_cell.length_c   1.000
_cell.angle_alpha   90.00
_cell.angle_beta   90.00
_cell.angle_gamma   90.00
#
_symmetry.space_group_name_H-M   'P 1'
#
loop_
_entity.id
_entity.type
_entity.pdbx_description
1 polymer ?
#
loop_
_entity_poly.entity_id
_entity_poly.type
_entity_poly.pdbx_seq_one_letter_code
_entity_poly.pdbx_strand_id
1 'polypeptide(L)'
;MKIGILHLSDIHIRTTHDPVLGRGLQIASTTYSLLPEVECLFIVVSGDIAYGGQESEYKEAESLFNQIKASILEQSNIAVHFIMVPGNHDCNFTDNQSIRDILIEAIISEPSKALDKSVVEGCTSVQGEFVVFRNKLESEPPSFQDSRWTKYQFDVAGHQIVFDCINVAWMSRKSEAQGKLLFPVEAYQDFEKDTPHLRLAVLHHPFNWFGQSTYHTFKSFIRSISEVVFTGHEHTANYGENWDPSTNESIYIEGGVLQAGHHPDESSFNLVTIDLSQEQYRCERFSWDGARYYPTDGAESWSTYRKYVVKQRSEFEISAEFLAELNNPGANFSHPSIPKITLDDIYVFPDLRLIDDAPTKDQPEISSSVLVSPEKITSGVLIQGEEKTGKTSLLYTLFKRYQSSGVIPIIIRGKDLSKVSDKELRATIDRAIGRQYGTQAIVPFHQLPKAKKVLLLDDIDQQKAPEKNKGKALKYLLGLFGGVIATSNDLFELDELISSDVTDLVGSFQQYRLLPFGYKLRLDLVRKWANLGSEDRDPQALMAMVDKVEKLLNTIIGKNLIPSVPIYLLILMQSFEAGKQGDLQNSAFGHYYEFLILHSLTSISIKHEEVDEFINYCCQLAWFTLQKKVKELELNELKEFSKAYSEEYAYVELTSRLNQLCTAKLLIRHGESYSFCYPYVYYFFLGKYLAENLNDGEVSQLVRHYCSHLYVKDYANTILFLTHHSKSPFIYDSIKAALAGLFNDKPPIDYDGDTEMLNELVESAPSLIYHKGNAEEQRREIRELQDDIEAGSSSHSPTASQELDGDLDLPSKLNFLFKTVEILGQILKNHYGSLRNSIKEELLHELFDGPLRALREFFELIHSQKDLLVADIAAHLQRGHESASEDDCKKFARRYVFDLVGMVSTIFIYKTATSVSSEKLLDVISKVVNESDSVAYKLIEITAQLDLPNSIPFAGIDKLAKNQKNNPFVIRLMQSVVIGHLYMFKTSDADKQKLCSELGIQISRQRIIDYKTKDTKRLVNANSEQHVK
;
A
#
# COMPACT_ATOMS: atom_id res chain seq x y z
N MET A 1 -18.73 3.13 -37.89
CA MET A 1 -17.83 2.72 -38.99
C MET A 1 -16.87 1.72 -38.40
N LYS A 2 -16.70 0.53 -38.99
CA LYS A 2 -15.95 -0.54 -38.32
C LYS A 2 -14.77 -1.02 -39.13
N ILE A 3 -13.72 -1.46 -38.44
CA ILE A 3 -12.59 -2.19 -39.02
C ILE A 3 -12.51 -3.57 -38.36
N GLY A 4 -12.05 -4.56 -39.12
CA GLY A 4 -11.73 -5.88 -38.60
C GLY A 4 -10.22 -6.09 -38.49
N ILE A 5 -9.78 -6.83 -37.48
CA ILE A 5 -8.39 -7.23 -37.28
C ILE A 5 -8.35 -8.74 -37.03
N LEU A 6 -7.71 -9.49 -37.92
CA LEU A 6 -7.36 -10.89 -37.71
C LEU A 6 -5.96 -10.93 -37.11
N HIS A 7 -5.85 -11.23 -35.81
CA HIS A 7 -4.58 -11.22 -35.08
C HIS A 7 -4.04 -12.64 -34.91
N LEU A 8 -2.90 -12.90 -35.56
CA LEU A 8 -2.18 -14.17 -35.58
C LEU A 8 -0.81 -14.03 -34.88
N SER A 9 -0.34 -15.09 -34.23
CA SER A 9 0.95 -15.12 -33.53
C SER A 9 1.48 -16.55 -33.42
N ASP A 10 2.78 -16.72 -33.15
CA ASP A 10 3.39 -17.98 -32.71
C ASP A 10 3.04 -19.16 -33.66
N ILE A 11 3.45 -19.01 -34.92
CA ILE A 11 3.15 -19.91 -36.04
C ILE A 11 4.27 -20.95 -36.22
N HIS A 12 5.53 -20.54 -36.04
CA HIS A 12 6.72 -21.40 -36.09
C HIS A 12 6.79 -22.33 -37.32
N ILE A 13 6.59 -21.78 -38.51
CA ILE A 13 6.67 -22.56 -39.75
C ILE A 13 8.10 -23.04 -39.96
N ARG A 14 8.27 -24.35 -40.06
CA ARG A 14 9.54 -25.06 -40.19
C ARG A 14 9.63 -25.84 -41.49
N THR A 15 8.54 -26.47 -41.92
CA THR A 15 8.52 -27.35 -43.10
C THR A 15 7.19 -27.30 -43.85
N THR A 16 7.17 -27.83 -45.07
CA THR A 16 5.96 -28.01 -45.88
C THR A 16 4.90 -28.94 -45.28
N HIS A 17 5.22 -29.65 -44.18
CA HIS A 17 4.32 -30.60 -43.52
C HIS A 17 3.63 -30.00 -42.29
N ASP A 18 3.90 -28.73 -41.97
CA ASP A 18 3.31 -28.08 -40.81
C ASP A 18 1.79 -27.95 -40.95
N PRO A 19 0.99 -28.47 -40.00
CA PRO A 19 -0.46 -28.55 -40.12
C PRO A 19 -1.17 -27.23 -40.43
N VAL A 20 -0.61 -26.10 -39.96
CA VAL A 20 -1.19 -24.77 -40.17
C VAL A 20 -1.27 -24.39 -41.64
N LEU A 21 -0.37 -24.88 -42.50
CA LEU A 21 -0.35 -24.59 -43.93
C LEU A 21 -1.61 -25.10 -44.64
N GLY A 22 -2.28 -26.12 -44.09
CA GLY A 22 -3.55 -26.66 -44.59
C GLY A 22 -4.80 -25.94 -44.05
N ARG A 23 -4.66 -24.95 -43.17
CA ARG A 23 -5.77 -24.31 -42.42
C ARG A 23 -6.15 -22.92 -42.93
N GLY A 24 -5.54 -22.42 -44.01
CA GLY A 24 -5.74 -21.06 -44.50
C GLY A 24 -7.21 -20.71 -44.79
N LEU A 25 -7.96 -21.63 -45.42
CA LEU A 25 -9.40 -21.45 -45.67
C LEU A 25 -10.22 -21.40 -44.37
N GLN A 26 -9.91 -22.28 -43.41
CA GLN A 26 -10.60 -22.35 -42.13
C GLN A 26 -10.35 -21.09 -41.31
N ILE A 27 -9.13 -20.56 -41.32
CA ILE A 27 -8.79 -19.27 -40.70
C ILE A 27 -9.58 -18.14 -41.38
N ALA A 28 -9.56 -18.06 -42.72
CA ALA A 28 -10.32 -17.05 -43.46
C ALA A 28 -11.83 -17.11 -43.15
N SER A 29 -12.39 -18.31 -43.03
CA SER A 29 -13.82 -18.51 -42.80
C SER A 29 -14.36 -17.93 -41.50
N THR A 30 -13.52 -17.73 -40.48
CA THR A 30 -13.94 -17.10 -39.21
C THR A 30 -14.28 -15.61 -39.39
N THR A 31 -13.76 -14.98 -40.43
CA THR A 31 -14.00 -13.56 -40.74
C THR A 31 -15.31 -13.34 -41.49
N TYR A 32 -15.90 -14.36 -42.10
CA TYR A 32 -16.97 -14.19 -43.10
C TYR A 32 -18.22 -13.48 -42.57
N SER A 33 -18.60 -13.72 -41.31
CA SER A 33 -19.72 -13.03 -40.68
C SER A 33 -19.44 -11.56 -40.38
N LEU A 34 -18.16 -11.18 -40.26
CA LEU A 34 -17.72 -9.81 -39.99
C LEU A 34 -17.62 -8.96 -41.26
N LEU A 35 -17.29 -9.58 -42.41
CA LEU A 35 -17.02 -8.87 -43.67
C LEU A 35 -18.11 -7.86 -44.10
N PRO A 36 -19.42 -8.10 -43.92
CA PRO A 36 -20.45 -7.13 -44.29
C PRO A 36 -20.50 -5.88 -43.38
N GLU A 37 -19.89 -5.93 -42.19
CA GLU A 37 -19.96 -4.86 -41.20
C GLU A 37 -18.72 -3.94 -41.18
N VAL A 38 -17.64 -4.32 -41.85
CA VAL A 38 -16.35 -3.63 -41.79
C VAL A 38 -15.96 -2.99 -43.12
N GLU A 39 -15.28 -1.84 -43.05
CA GLU A 39 -14.78 -1.11 -44.21
C GLU A 39 -13.51 -1.75 -44.79
N CYS A 40 -12.67 -2.32 -43.92
CA CYS A 40 -11.44 -3.03 -44.28
C CYS A 40 -11.07 -4.06 -43.19
N LEU A 41 -10.15 -4.95 -43.54
CA LEU A 41 -9.61 -5.97 -42.66
C LEU A 41 -8.07 -5.87 -42.60
N PHE A 42 -7.52 -5.85 -41.39
CA PHE A 42 -6.08 -5.95 -41.15
C PHE A 42 -5.73 -7.36 -40.68
N ILE A 43 -4.77 -8.01 -41.33
CA ILE A 43 -4.15 -9.23 -40.84
C ILE A 43 -2.90 -8.80 -40.07
N VAL A 44 -2.99 -8.82 -38.75
CA VAL A 44 -1.92 -8.42 -37.83
C VAL A 44 -1.18 -9.67 -37.35
N VAL A 45 0.13 -9.72 -37.56
CA VAL A 45 0.98 -10.84 -37.15
C VAL A 45 2.00 -10.35 -36.13
N SER A 46 1.84 -10.77 -34.88
CA SER A 46 2.69 -10.33 -33.75
C SER A 46 3.97 -11.14 -33.56
N GLY A 47 4.53 -11.71 -34.64
CA GLY A 47 5.83 -12.39 -34.61
C GLY A 47 5.79 -13.91 -34.48
N ASP A 48 6.98 -14.49 -34.51
CA ASP A 48 7.27 -15.93 -34.56
C ASP A 48 6.55 -16.63 -35.71
N ILE A 49 6.74 -16.07 -36.92
CA ILE A 49 6.19 -16.59 -38.17
C ILE A 49 6.97 -17.84 -38.59
N ALA A 50 8.29 -17.70 -38.67
CA ALA A 50 9.22 -18.75 -39.01
C ALA A 50 9.70 -19.51 -37.76
N TYR A 51 10.26 -20.70 -37.93
CA TYR A 51 10.87 -21.46 -36.84
C TYR A 51 12.32 -21.00 -36.54
N GLY A 52 13.05 -20.54 -37.56
CA GLY A 52 14.44 -20.09 -37.43
C GLY A 52 14.85 -19.01 -38.44
N GLY A 53 13.89 -18.23 -38.95
CA GLY A 53 14.12 -17.08 -39.81
C GLY A 53 14.69 -17.39 -41.19
N GLN A 54 14.49 -18.60 -41.73
CA GLN A 54 15.05 -18.99 -43.03
C GLN A 54 14.14 -18.65 -44.22
N GLU A 55 14.73 -18.38 -45.38
CA GLU A 55 13.99 -18.05 -46.62
C GLU A 55 12.94 -19.11 -46.99
N SER A 56 13.24 -20.41 -46.80
CA SER A 56 12.31 -21.50 -47.10
C SER A 56 11.08 -21.49 -46.18
N GLU A 57 11.24 -21.11 -44.92
CA GLU A 57 10.15 -21.02 -43.94
C GLU A 57 9.19 -19.89 -44.34
N TYR A 58 9.73 -18.73 -44.74
CA TYR A 58 8.93 -17.61 -45.21
C TYR A 58 8.22 -17.85 -46.55
N LYS A 59 8.75 -18.71 -47.43
CA LYS A 59 8.04 -19.12 -48.68
C LYS A 59 6.75 -19.87 -48.37
N GLU A 60 6.78 -20.76 -47.39
CA GLU A 60 5.58 -21.48 -46.94
C GLU A 60 4.61 -20.53 -46.22
N ALA A 61 5.12 -19.61 -45.40
CA ALA A 61 4.31 -18.55 -44.78
C ALA A 61 3.60 -17.68 -45.83
N GLU A 62 4.31 -17.30 -46.90
CA GLU A 62 3.77 -16.52 -48.02
C GLU A 62 2.59 -17.25 -48.69
N SER A 63 2.70 -18.56 -48.87
CA SER A 63 1.61 -19.39 -49.40
C SER A 63 0.38 -19.37 -48.49
N LEU A 64 0.56 -19.57 -47.18
CA LEU A 64 -0.52 -19.54 -46.20
C LEU A 64 -1.24 -18.18 -46.18
N PHE A 65 -0.50 -17.08 -46.07
CA PHE A 65 -1.09 -15.74 -45.99
C PHE A 65 -1.79 -15.34 -47.30
N ASN A 66 -1.23 -15.70 -48.45
CA ASN A 66 -1.91 -15.48 -49.73
C ASN A 66 -3.20 -16.29 -49.86
N GLN A 67 -3.22 -17.54 -49.35
CA GLN A 67 -4.44 -18.35 -49.33
C GLN A 67 -5.52 -17.72 -48.43
N ILE A 68 -5.14 -17.23 -47.23
CA ILE A 68 -6.06 -16.53 -46.32
C ILE A 68 -6.64 -15.29 -47.02
N LYS A 69 -5.77 -14.43 -47.56
CA LYS A 69 -6.19 -13.20 -48.26
C LYS A 69 -7.11 -13.49 -49.45
N ALA A 70 -6.75 -14.45 -50.30
CA ALA A 70 -7.57 -14.84 -51.45
C ALA A 70 -8.96 -15.35 -51.01
N SER A 71 -9.01 -16.20 -49.99
CA SER A 71 -10.26 -16.77 -49.46
C SER A 71 -11.18 -15.72 -48.84
N ILE A 72 -10.63 -14.62 -48.31
CA ILE A 72 -11.39 -13.47 -47.79
C ILE A 72 -11.94 -12.62 -48.95
N LEU A 73 -11.09 -12.32 -49.94
CA LEU A 73 -11.45 -11.52 -51.11
C LEU A 73 -12.48 -12.20 -52.01
N GLU A 74 -12.56 -13.54 -52.00
CA GLU A 74 -13.62 -14.30 -52.65
C GLU A 74 -15.01 -14.04 -52.06
N GLN A 75 -15.09 -13.70 -50.77
CA GLN A 75 -16.37 -13.45 -50.08
C GLN A 75 -16.79 -11.98 -50.07
N SER A 76 -15.83 -11.05 -50.07
CA SER A 76 -16.12 -9.61 -50.04
C SER A 76 -15.02 -8.78 -50.70
N ASN A 77 -15.41 -7.72 -51.40
CA ASN A 77 -14.49 -6.79 -52.06
C ASN A 77 -14.06 -5.65 -51.10
N ILE A 78 -13.53 -6.01 -49.94
CA ILE A 78 -12.95 -5.07 -48.96
C ILE A 78 -11.43 -5.04 -49.10
N ALA A 79 -10.80 -3.96 -48.63
CA ALA A 79 -9.34 -3.90 -48.55
C ALA A 79 -8.83 -4.85 -47.45
N VAL A 80 -7.79 -5.64 -47.78
CA VAL A 80 -7.10 -6.54 -46.85
C VAL A 80 -5.62 -6.15 -46.77
N HIS A 81 -5.20 -5.68 -45.60
CA HIS A 81 -3.85 -5.18 -45.33
C HIS A 81 -3.09 -6.12 -44.41
N PHE A 82 -1.77 -6.21 -44.57
CA PHE A 82 -0.91 -6.95 -43.66
C PHE A 82 -0.10 -5.99 -42.78
N ILE A 83 0.01 -6.32 -41.49
CA ILE A 83 0.81 -5.60 -40.49
C ILE A 83 1.60 -6.66 -39.74
N MET A 84 2.93 -6.60 -39.76
CA MET A 84 3.77 -7.67 -39.22
C MET A 84 4.97 -7.13 -38.43
N VAL A 85 5.28 -7.79 -37.32
CA VAL A 85 6.52 -7.61 -36.56
C VAL A 85 7.26 -8.93 -36.44
N PRO A 86 8.60 -8.92 -36.33
CA PRO A 86 9.36 -10.14 -36.11
C PRO A 86 9.32 -10.53 -34.63
N GLY A 87 9.29 -11.84 -34.37
CA GLY A 87 9.63 -12.44 -33.09
C GLY A 87 11.09 -12.90 -33.04
N ASN A 88 11.46 -13.59 -31.96
CA ASN A 88 12.82 -14.11 -31.80
C ASN A 88 13.11 -15.29 -32.72
N HIS A 89 12.09 -16.08 -33.10
CA HIS A 89 12.24 -17.16 -34.07
C HIS A 89 12.35 -16.66 -35.51
N ASP A 90 11.98 -15.41 -35.77
CA ASP A 90 12.15 -14.76 -37.07
C ASP A 90 13.60 -14.26 -37.31
N CYS A 91 14.49 -14.42 -36.32
CA CYS A 91 15.91 -14.13 -36.42
C CYS A 91 16.70 -15.35 -36.91
N ASN A 92 17.44 -15.19 -38.01
CA ASN A 92 18.32 -16.24 -38.52
C ASN A 92 19.67 -16.26 -37.79
N PHE A 93 19.83 -17.21 -36.86
CA PHE A 93 21.07 -17.42 -36.10
C PHE A 93 22.01 -18.49 -36.70
N THR A 94 21.88 -18.87 -37.98
CA THR A 94 22.75 -19.89 -38.58
C THR A 94 24.19 -19.42 -38.77
N ASP A 95 24.41 -18.13 -38.99
CA ASP A 95 25.72 -17.53 -39.21
C ASP A 95 26.45 -17.23 -37.89
N ASN A 96 27.74 -16.88 -37.97
CA ASN A 96 28.55 -16.53 -36.79
C ASN A 96 28.04 -15.26 -36.10
N GLN A 97 27.61 -15.39 -34.85
CA GLN A 97 27.03 -14.31 -34.04
C GLN A 97 28.05 -13.52 -33.21
N SER A 98 29.36 -13.85 -33.25
CA SER A 98 30.35 -13.30 -32.32
C SER A 98 30.43 -11.76 -32.30
N ILE A 99 30.29 -11.11 -33.46
CA ILE A 99 30.29 -9.64 -33.55
C ILE A 99 29.02 -9.07 -32.93
N ARG A 100 27.87 -9.66 -33.25
CA ARG A 100 26.56 -9.25 -32.73
C ARG A 100 26.47 -9.41 -31.22
N ASP A 101 26.99 -10.52 -30.69
CA ASP A 101 27.04 -10.75 -29.24
C ASP A 101 27.85 -9.66 -28.53
N ILE A 102 29.00 -9.26 -29.08
CA ILE A 102 29.81 -8.13 -28.55
C ILE A 102 29.01 -6.81 -28.58
N LEU A 103 28.28 -6.54 -29.66
CA LEU A 103 27.45 -5.33 -29.77
C LEU A 103 26.33 -5.31 -28.74
N ILE A 104 25.64 -6.44 -28.54
CA ILE A 104 24.56 -6.57 -27.55
C ILE A 104 25.12 -6.40 -26.13
N GLU A 105 26.24 -7.04 -25.79
CA GLU A 105 26.89 -6.88 -24.48
C GLU A 105 27.34 -5.42 -24.24
N ALA A 106 27.79 -4.73 -25.29
CA ALA A 106 28.12 -3.30 -25.20
C ALA A 106 26.89 -2.43 -24.92
N ILE A 107 25.73 -2.75 -25.49
CA ILE A 107 24.45 -2.07 -25.20
C ILE A 107 23.99 -2.35 -23.78
N ILE A 108 24.06 -3.61 -23.33
CA ILE A 108 23.67 -3.99 -21.96
C ILE A 108 24.52 -3.23 -20.93
N SER A 109 25.82 -3.08 -21.21
CA SER A 109 26.75 -2.35 -20.35
C SER A 109 26.56 -0.82 -20.43
N GLU A 110 26.21 -0.30 -21.60
CA GLU A 110 26.06 1.14 -21.86
C GLU A 110 24.85 1.39 -22.78
N PRO A 111 23.62 1.52 -22.22
CA PRO A 111 22.38 1.58 -23.00
C PRO A 111 22.31 2.71 -24.04
N SER A 112 23.05 3.80 -23.86
CA SER A 112 23.12 4.91 -24.85
C SER A 112 23.66 4.47 -26.21
N LYS A 113 24.42 3.37 -26.28
CA LYS A 113 24.89 2.79 -27.55
C LYS A 113 23.77 2.28 -28.44
N ALA A 114 22.60 2.00 -27.86
CA ALA A 114 21.41 1.66 -28.64
C ALA A 114 20.94 2.82 -29.52
N LEU A 115 21.46 4.05 -29.37
CA LEU A 115 21.15 5.18 -30.25
C LEU A 115 22.05 5.25 -31.50
N ASP A 116 23.14 4.48 -31.54
CA ASP A 116 24.07 4.45 -32.68
C ASP A 116 23.51 3.56 -33.80
N LYS A 117 23.33 4.14 -35.00
CA LYS A 117 22.77 3.45 -36.16
C LYS A 117 23.58 2.22 -36.60
N SER A 118 24.91 2.30 -36.56
CA SER A 118 25.78 1.19 -36.97
C SER A 118 25.69 -0.01 -36.03
N VAL A 119 25.52 0.26 -34.73
CA VAL A 119 25.30 -0.77 -33.71
C VAL A 119 23.95 -1.45 -33.92
N VAL A 120 22.90 -0.66 -34.17
CA VAL A 120 21.54 -1.16 -34.44
C VAL A 120 21.52 -2.04 -35.70
N GLU A 121 22.12 -1.58 -36.81
CA GLU A 121 22.22 -2.35 -38.05
C GLU A 121 22.92 -3.69 -37.84
N GLY A 122 24.01 -3.71 -37.06
CA GLY A 122 24.69 -4.95 -36.69
C GLY A 122 23.78 -5.92 -35.91
N CYS A 123 22.97 -5.40 -35.00
CA CYS A 123 22.03 -6.20 -34.20
C CYS A 123 20.87 -6.75 -35.02
N THR A 124 20.31 -5.99 -35.96
CA THR A 124 19.15 -6.40 -36.76
C THR A 124 19.51 -7.20 -38.03
N SER A 125 20.79 -7.38 -38.33
CA SER A 125 21.26 -8.08 -39.54
C SER A 125 20.71 -9.50 -39.71
N VAL A 126 20.37 -10.18 -38.60
CA VAL A 126 19.78 -11.53 -38.59
C VAL A 126 18.32 -11.59 -39.06
N GLN A 127 17.67 -10.45 -39.27
CA GLN A 127 16.25 -10.36 -39.67
C GLN A 127 16.06 -10.06 -41.17
N GLY A 128 17.12 -10.22 -41.99
CA GLY A 128 17.07 -9.89 -43.42
C GLY A 128 15.96 -10.61 -44.18
N GLU A 129 15.80 -11.91 -43.96
CA GLU A 129 14.76 -12.72 -44.62
C GLU A 129 13.34 -12.30 -44.21
N PHE A 130 13.14 -11.95 -42.93
CA PHE A 130 11.88 -11.38 -42.44
C PHE A 130 11.53 -10.10 -43.20
N VAL A 131 12.49 -9.18 -43.35
CA VAL A 131 12.25 -7.89 -44.04
C VAL A 131 11.87 -8.12 -45.50
N VAL A 132 12.55 -9.04 -46.20
CA VAL A 132 12.22 -9.40 -47.59
C VAL A 132 10.81 -9.98 -47.69
N PHE A 133 10.47 -10.92 -46.80
CA PHE A 133 9.15 -11.54 -46.74
C PHE A 133 8.04 -10.51 -46.47
N ARG A 134 8.21 -9.69 -45.44
CA ARG A 134 7.27 -8.64 -45.04
C ARG A 134 6.97 -7.69 -46.18
N ASN A 135 8.02 -7.17 -46.84
CA ASN A 135 7.89 -6.22 -47.95
C ASN A 135 7.14 -6.79 -49.17
N LYS A 136 7.03 -8.12 -49.33
CA LYS A 136 6.22 -8.73 -50.40
C LYS A 136 4.72 -8.73 -50.12
N LEU A 137 4.33 -8.83 -48.84
CA LEU A 137 2.92 -8.94 -48.43
C LEU A 137 2.30 -7.58 -48.09
N GLU A 138 3.10 -6.64 -47.63
CA GLU A 138 2.65 -5.28 -47.32
C GLU A 138 2.14 -4.57 -48.58
N SER A 139 0.94 -4.01 -48.46
CA SER A 139 0.24 -3.36 -49.56
C SER A 139 0.54 -1.86 -49.69
N GLU A 140 1.01 -1.21 -48.63
CA GLU A 140 1.27 0.24 -48.57
C GLU A 140 2.65 0.49 -47.95
N PRO A 141 3.40 1.51 -48.41
CA PRO A 141 4.68 1.85 -47.81
C PRO A 141 4.48 2.43 -46.39
N PRO A 142 5.40 2.16 -45.46
CA PRO A 142 5.34 2.73 -44.12
C PRO A 142 5.52 4.26 -44.15
N SER A 143 4.79 4.97 -43.29
CA SER A 143 4.93 6.42 -43.10
C SER A 143 6.20 6.79 -42.33
N PHE A 144 6.75 5.84 -41.57
CA PHE A 144 8.06 5.93 -40.93
C PHE A 144 8.69 4.54 -40.86
N GLN A 145 10.00 4.43 -41.13
CA GLN A 145 10.72 3.16 -41.06
C GLN A 145 12.10 3.32 -40.44
N ASP A 146 12.32 2.60 -39.35
CA ASP A 146 13.59 2.33 -38.68
C ASP A 146 13.67 0.82 -38.37
N SER A 147 14.87 0.27 -38.24
CA SER A 147 15.06 -1.17 -37.98
C SER A 147 14.36 -1.67 -36.71
N ARG A 148 14.10 -0.79 -35.73
CA ARG A 148 13.39 -1.14 -34.48
C ARG A 148 11.93 -0.70 -34.46
N TRP A 149 11.50 0.18 -35.36
CA TRP A 149 10.15 0.75 -35.36
C TRP A 149 9.68 1.08 -36.77
N THR A 150 8.55 0.52 -37.19
CA THR A 150 7.91 0.84 -38.47
C THR A 150 6.49 1.35 -38.22
N LYS A 151 6.08 2.43 -38.86
CA LYS A 151 4.75 3.03 -38.72
C LYS A 151 3.98 2.91 -40.01
N TYR A 152 2.74 2.44 -39.92
CA TYR A 152 1.78 2.47 -41.03
C TYR A 152 0.63 3.39 -40.69
N GLN A 153 0.18 4.16 -41.68
CA GLN A 153 -0.94 5.08 -41.53
C GLN A 153 -1.99 4.77 -42.60
N PHE A 154 -3.24 4.62 -42.18
CA PHE A 154 -4.37 4.36 -43.05
C PHE A 154 -5.47 5.38 -42.80
N ASP A 155 -6.08 5.87 -43.88
CA ASP A 155 -7.28 6.71 -43.81
C ASP A 155 -8.50 5.86 -44.15
N VAL A 156 -9.29 5.50 -43.14
CA VAL A 156 -10.47 4.64 -43.29
C VAL A 156 -11.71 5.43 -42.90
N ALA A 157 -12.60 5.67 -43.87
CA ALA A 157 -13.84 6.43 -43.68
C ALA A 157 -13.63 7.78 -42.94
N GLY A 158 -12.55 8.49 -43.27
CA GLY A 158 -12.20 9.80 -42.69
C GLY A 158 -11.49 9.74 -41.33
N HIS A 159 -11.20 8.55 -40.80
CA HIS A 159 -10.44 8.36 -39.56
C HIS A 159 -9.02 7.90 -39.88
N GLN A 160 -8.05 8.59 -39.29
CA GLN A 160 -6.64 8.22 -39.38
C GLN A 160 -6.33 7.11 -38.36
N ILE A 161 -5.91 5.95 -38.85
CA ILE A 161 -5.50 4.79 -38.05
C ILE A 161 -3.99 4.61 -38.20
N VAL A 162 -3.28 4.46 -37.09
CA VAL A 162 -1.83 4.24 -37.07
C VAL A 162 -1.51 2.90 -36.44
N PHE A 163 -0.67 2.11 -37.12
CA PHE A 163 -0.05 0.91 -36.57
C PHE A 163 1.43 1.17 -36.30
N ASP A 164 1.85 1.03 -35.05
CA ASP A 164 3.25 1.04 -34.63
C ASP A 164 3.76 -0.39 -34.50
N CYS A 165 4.55 -0.82 -35.48
CA CYS A 165 5.20 -2.12 -35.53
C CYS A 165 6.57 -2.03 -34.84
N ILE A 166 6.63 -2.48 -33.59
CA ILE A 166 7.80 -2.33 -32.72
C ILE A 166 8.59 -3.65 -32.74
N ASN A 167 9.76 -3.61 -33.38
CA ASN A 167 10.67 -4.76 -33.45
C ASN A 167 11.45 -4.89 -32.14
N VAL A 168 10.84 -5.59 -31.19
CA VAL A 168 11.42 -5.92 -29.89
C VAL A 168 12.44 -7.07 -29.98
N ALA A 169 12.45 -7.80 -31.10
CA ALA A 169 13.40 -8.88 -31.37
C ALA A 169 14.76 -8.42 -31.91
N TRP A 170 14.96 -7.11 -32.06
CA TRP A 170 16.18 -6.50 -32.63
C TRP A 170 17.48 -6.94 -31.95
N MET A 171 17.41 -7.30 -30.66
CA MET A 171 18.52 -7.80 -29.85
C MET A 171 18.35 -9.26 -29.39
N SER A 172 17.37 -9.99 -29.94
CA SER A 172 17.08 -11.36 -29.53
C SER A 172 18.26 -12.29 -29.72
N ARG A 173 18.36 -13.31 -28.86
CA ARG A 173 19.41 -14.33 -28.92
C ARG A 173 18.76 -15.69 -29.11
N LYS A 174 19.53 -16.66 -29.62
CA LYS A 174 19.07 -18.04 -29.80
C LYS A 174 18.49 -18.67 -28.52
N SER A 175 19.04 -18.29 -27.38
CA SER A 175 18.46 -18.57 -26.07
C SER A 175 18.14 -17.24 -25.41
N GLU A 176 16.87 -16.88 -25.44
CA GLU A 176 16.38 -15.64 -24.86
C GLU A 176 16.05 -15.84 -23.38
N ALA A 177 16.40 -14.85 -22.57
CA ALA A 177 16.12 -14.85 -21.15
C ALA A 177 15.14 -13.72 -20.84
N GLN A 178 14.05 -14.07 -20.15
CA GLN A 178 13.07 -13.12 -19.66
C GLN A 178 13.76 -12.05 -18.78
N GLY A 179 13.32 -10.80 -18.92
CA GLY A 179 13.86 -9.67 -18.16
C GLY A 179 15.21 -9.15 -18.65
N LYS A 180 15.62 -9.46 -19.88
CA LYS A 180 16.90 -9.00 -20.46
C LYS A 180 16.76 -8.10 -21.69
N LEU A 181 15.57 -7.97 -22.27
CA LEU A 181 15.37 -7.11 -23.43
C LEU A 181 15.50 -5.63 -23.06
N LEU A 182 16.04 -4.85 -23.98
CA LEU A 182 16.20 -3.40 -23.88
C LEU A 182 15.55 -2.72 -25.08
N PHE A 183 14.87 -1.59 -24.84
CA PHE A 183 14.34 -0.76 -25.91
C PHE A 183 14.69 0.72 -25.67
N PRO A 184 15.30 1.41 -26.64
CA PRO A 184 15.72 2.81 -26.48
C PRO A 184 14.56 3.76 -26.80
N VAL A 185 13.70 4.01 -25.80
CA VAL A 185 12.52 4.88 -25.92
C VAL A 185 12.90 6.29 -26.34
N GLU A 186 14.06 6.77 -25.91
CA GLU A 186 14.58 8.12 -26.18
C GLU A 186 14.69 8.42 -27.68
N ALA A 187 14.87 7.40 -28.51
CA ALA A 187 14.93 7.55 -29.97
C ALA A 187 13.58 7.88 -30.61
N TYR A 188 12.46 7.65 -29.90
CA TYR A 188 11.09 7.73 -30.46
C TYR A 188 10.16 8.66 -29.68
N GLN A 189 10.65 9.40 -28.68
CA GLN A 189 9.84 10.29 -27.85
C GLN A 189 9.02 11.31 -28.66
N ASP A 190 9.51 11.72 -29.83
CA ASP A 190 8.78 12.63 -30.71
C ASP A 190 7.45 12.04 -31.22
N PHE A 191 7.28 10.72 -31.21
CA PHE A 191 6.04 10.09 -31.66
C PHE A 191 4.87 10.36 -30.73
N GLU A 192 5.09 10.80 -29.50
CA GLU A 192 3.99 11.27 -28.66
C GLU A 192 3.27 12.48 -29.26
N LYS A 193 3.90 13.20 -30.21
CA LYS A 193 3.30 14.37 -30.88
C LYS A 193 2.23 13.99 -31.90
N ASP A 194 2.19 12.74 -32.36
CA ASP A 194 1.23 12.29 -33.36
C ASP A 194 -0.13 12.01 -32.71
N THR A 195 -1.21 12.52 -33.33
CA THR A 195 -2.58 12.44 -32.78
C THR A 195 -3.56 11.77 -33.76
N PRO A 196 -3.37 10.49 -34.11
CA PRO A 196 -4.34 9.75 -34.92
C PRO A 196 -5.64 9.51 -34.15
N HIS A 197 -6.69 9.12 -34.87
CA HIS A 197 -7.99 8.78 -34.28
C HIS A 197 -7.94 7.42 -33.55
N LEU A 198 -7.05 6.53 -34.00
CA LEU A 198 -6.78 5.23 -33.38
C LEU A 198 -5.31 4.86 -33.60
N ARG A 199 -4.62 4.49 -32.52
CA ARG A 199 -3.22 4.07 -32.54
C ARG A 199 -3.08 2.68 -31.92
N LEU A 200 -2.51 1.75 -32.69
CA LEU A 200 -2.33 0.37 -32.29
C LEU A 200 -0.84 0.01 -32.29
N ALA A 201 -0.31 -0.44 -31.16
CA ALA A 201 1.05 -0.97 -31.08
C ALA A 201 1.03 -2.48 -31.30
N VAL A 202 1.99 -2.99 -32.08
CA VAL A 202 2.19 -4.42 -32.31
C VAL A 202 3.64 -4.74 -31.94
N LEU A 203 3.83 -5.72 -31.06
CA LEU A 203 5.15 -6.24 -30.68
C LEU A 203 5.03 -7.74 -30.38
N HIS A 204 6.13 -8.48 -30.41
CA HIS A 204 6.10 -9.91 -30.12
C HIS A 204 6.13 -10.20 -28.61
N HIS A 205 7.23 -9.90 -27.94
CA HIS A 205 7.36 -10.14 -26.50
C HIS A 205 6.51 -9.17 -25.67
N PRO A 206 5.69 -9.64 -24.71
CA PRO A 206 5.02 -8.76 -23.77
C PRO A 206 6.02 -8.06 -22.82
N PHE A 207 5.53 -7.04 -22.11
CA PHE A 207 6.40 -6.12 -21.36
C PHE A 207 7.27 -6.80 -20.27
N ASN A 208 6.85 -7.93 -19.70
CA ASN A 208 7.61 -8.70 -18.69
C ASN A 208 8.96 -9.26 -19.20
N TRP A 209 9.24 -9.22 -20.51
CA TRP A 209 10.51 -9.68 -21.08
C TRP A 209 11.64 -8.63 -21.05
N PHE A 210 11.31 -7.39 -20.70
CA PHE A 210 12.26 -6.28 -20.68
C PHE A 210 12.97 -6.14 -19.32
N GLY A 211 14.24 -5.74 -19.34
CA GLY A 211 15.02 -5.52 -18.13
C GLY A 211 14.60 -4.26 -17.37
N GLN A 212 14.85 -4.26 -16.05
CA GLN A 212 14.43 -3.19 -15.11
C GLN A 212 14.76 -1.77 -15.60
N SER A 213 15.92 -1.58 -16.25
CA SER A 213 16.36 -0.27 -16.71
C SER A 213 15.49 0.34 -17.80
N THR A 214 14.72 -0.46 -18.54
CA THR A 214 13.82 0.02 -19.61
C THR A 214 12.35 -0.30 -19.36
N TYR A 215 12.03 -1.32 -18.54
CA TYR A 215 10.68 -1.88 -18.41
C TYR A 215 9.61 -0.81 -18.17
N HIS A 216 9.76 -0.01 -17.11
CA HIS A 216 8.79 1.03 -16.78
C HIS A 216 8.72 2.12 -17.86
N THR A 217 9.87 2.59 -18.33
CA THR A 217 9.94 3.66 -19.34
C THR A 217 9.26 3.22 -20.64
N PHE A 218 9.58 2.02 -21.14
CA PHE A 218 9.01 1.48 -22.37
C PHE A 218 7.52 1.18 -22.22
N LYS A 219 7.13 0.45 -21.18
CA LYS A 219 5.73 0.13 -20.90
C LYS A 219 4.88 1.40 -20.78
N SER A 220 5.36 2.40 -20.02
CA SER A 220 4.62 3.64 -19.82
C SER A 220 4.51 4.44 -21.12
N PHE A 221 5.58 4.50 -21.90
CA PHE A 221 5.59 5.18 -23.19
C PHE A 221 4.63 4.56 -24.20
N ILE A 222 4.64 3.22 -24.36
CA ILE A 222 3.74 2.55 -25.31
C ILE A 222 2.27 2.72 -24.91
N ARG A 223 1.96 2.58 -23.61
CA ARG A 223 0.59 2.73 -23.10
C ARG A 223 0.09 4.18 -23.09
N SER A 224 0.99 5.17 -23.04
CA SER A 224 0.59 6.57 -23.09
C SER A 224 0.18 7.00 -24.51
N ILE A 225 0.77 6.39 -25.54
CA ILE A 225 0.50 6.75 -26.94
C ILE A 225 -0.50 5.82 -27.64
N SER A 226 -0.67 4.57 -27.20
CA SER A 226 -1.47 3.56 -27.92
C SER A 226 -2.79 3.26 -27.20
N GLU A 227 -3.89 3.19 -27.95
CA GLU A 227 -5.17 2.69 -27.44
C GLU A 227 -5.18 1.16 -27.31
N VAL A 228 -4.54 0.45 -28.25
CA VAL A 228 -4.50 -1.02 -28.29
C VAL A 228 -3.07 -1.51 -28.44
N VAL A 229 -2.69 -2.51 -27.66
CA VAL A 229 -1.38 -3.15 -27.70
C VAL A 229 -1.55 -4.64 -27.97
N PHE A 230 -1.01 -5.10 -29.10
CA PHE A 230 -0.95 -6.51 -29.50
C PHE A 230 0.39 -7.13 -29.14
N THR A 231 0.36 -8.28 -28.48
CA THR A 231 1.53 -9.08 -28.08
C THR A 231 1.37 -10.56 -28.46
N GLY A 232 2.44 -11.34 -28.40
CA GLY A 232 2.48 -12.80 -28.60
C GLY A 232 3.36 -13.51 -27.56
N HIS A 233 4.03 -14.59 -27.94
CA HIS A 233 5.12 -15.30 -27.22
C HIS A 233 4.73 -16.18 -26.03
N GLU A 234 3.84 -15.75 -25.14
CA GLU A 234 3.51 -16.51 -23.91
C GLU A 234 2.61 -17.74 -24.20
N HIS A 235 2.24 -17.97 -25.47
CA HIS A 235 1.35 -19.03 -25.95
C HIS A 235 -0.05 -19.06 -25.29
N THR A 236 -0.37 -18.06 -24.46
CA THR A 236 -1.67 -17.88 -23.81
C THR A 236 -2.40 -16.69 -24.43
N ALA A 237 -3.53 -16.97 -25.10
CA ALA A 237 -4.40 -15.90 -25.60
C ALA A 237 -5.23 -15.28 -24.48
N ASN A 238 -5.14 -13.96 -24.33
CA ASN A 238 -5.90 -13.17 -23.35
C ASN A 238 -6.18 -11.77 -23.90
N TYR A 239 -7.20 -11.09 -23.38
CA TYR A 239 -7.44 -9.69 -23.70
C TYR A 239 -8.15 -8.97 -22.55
N GLY A 240 -7.96 -7.67 -22.47
CA GLY A 240 -8.69 -6.84 -21.51
C GLY A 240 -8.21 -5.39 -21.49
N GLU A 241 -8.71 -4.66 -20.52
CA GLU A 241 -8.37 -3.26 -20.28
C GLU A 241 -7.36 -3.14 -19.14
N ASN A 242 -6.27 -2.43 -19.39
CA ASN A 242 -5.36 -1.97 -18.36
C ASN A 242 -5.74 -0.55 -17.97
N TRP A 243 -6.15 -0.35 -16.72
CA TRP A 243 -6.26 0.99 -16.15
C TRP A 243 -4.98 1.34 -15.39
N ASP A 244 -4.25 2.33 -15.89
CA ASP A 244 -3.06 2.86 -15.24
C ASP A 244 -3.24 4.37 -14.98
N PRO A 245 -3.12 4.81 -13.72
CA PRO A 245 -3.05 6.20 -13.31
C PRO A 245 -2.26 7.18 -14.16
N SER A 246 -1.11 6.72 -14.66
CA SER A 246 -0.07 7.53 -15.28
C SER A 246 -0.18 7.54 -16.80
N THR A 247 -0.78 6.49 -17.38
CA THR A 247 -0.84 6.30 -18.83
C THR A 247 -2.25 6.24 -19.38
N ASN A 248 -3.29 6.39 -18.55
CA ASN A 248 -4.69 6.18 -18.88
C ASN A 248 -5.01 4.74 -19.30
N GLU A 249 -6.27 4.47 -19.60
CA GLU A 249 -6.75 3.16 -20.04
C GLU A 249 -6.14 2.75 -21.39
N SER A 250 -5.66 1.51 -21.51
CA SER A 250 -5.19 0.92 -22.78
C SER A 250 -5.66 -0.53 -22.86
N ILE A 251 -5.92 -1.01 -24.07
CA ILE A 251 -6.33 -2.40 -24.32
C ILE A 251 -5.09 -3.24 -24.57
N TYR A 252 -5.03 -4.42 -23.96
CA TYR A 252 -4.04 -5.45 -24.32
C TYR A 252 -4.75 -6.62 -25.00
N ILE A 253 -4.15 -7.13 -26.08
CA ILE A 253 -4.62 -8.32 -26.81
C ILE A 253 -3.42 -9.22 -27.06
N GLU A 254 -3.35 -10.31 -26.29
CA GLU A 254 -2.32 -11.34 -26.36
C GLU A 254 -2.74 -12.42 -27.37
N GLY A 255 -1.86 -12.66 -28.34
CA GLY A 255 -2.03 -13.65 -29.39
C GLY A 255 -1.98 -15.06 -28.83
N GLY A 256 -2.88 -15.91 -29.32
CA GLY A 256 -2.78 -17.34 -29.08
C GLY A 256 -1.71 -18.00 -29.93
N VAL A 257 -1.31 -19.21 -29.54
CA VAL A 257 -0.46 -20.05 -30.37
C VAL A 257 -1.24 -20.54 -31.58
N LEU A 258 -0.85 -20.12 -32.79
CA LEU A 258 -1.50 -20.60 -34.01
C LEU A 258 -1.07 -22.04 -34.33
N GLN A 259 0.16 -22.41 -34.01
CA GLN A 259 0.64 -23.78 -34.14
C GLN A 259 1.65 -24.14 -33.04
N ALA A 260 1.21 -24.97 -32.09
CA ALA A 260 2.09 -25.49 -31.06
C ALA A 260 2.97 -26.63 -31.59
N GLY A 261 4.30 -26.53 -31.41
CA GLY A 261 5.27 -27.48 -32.00
C GLY A 261 5.13 -28.94 -31.54
N HIS A 262 4.55 -29.21 -30.37
CA HIS A 262 4.36 -30.56 -29.83
C HIS A 262 2.89 -31.02 -29.77
N HIS A 263 1.94 -30.10 -30.01
CA HIS A 263 0.50 -30.34 -29.90
C HIS A 263 -0.24 -29.68 -31.06
N PRO A 264 -0.26 -30.28 -32.27
CA PRO A 264 -0.85 -29.67 -33.45
C PRO A 264 -2.37 -29.42 -33.36
N ASP A 265 -3.04 -30.02 -32.38
CA ASP A 265 -4.45 -29.78 -32.06
C ASP A 265 -4.64 -28.46 -31.28
N GLU A 266 -3.60 -27.94 -30.64
CA GLU A 266 -3.60 -26.63 -29.98
C GLU A 266 -3.32 -25.54 -31.01
N SER A 267 -4.36 -24.81 -31.38
CA SER A 267 -4.31 -23.76 -32.38
C SER A 267 -5.41 -22.74 -32.11
N SER A 268 -5.02 -21.49 -31.91
CA SER A 268 -5.92 -20.41 -31.53
C SER A 268 -5.44 -19.06 -32.06
N PHE A 269 -6.38 -18.12 -32.20
CA PHE A 269 -6.12 -16.75 -32.60
C PHE A 269 -7.30 -15.83 -32.24
N ASN A 270 -7.13 -14.52 -32.44
CA ASN A 270 -8.13 -13.52 -32.10
C ASN A 270 -8.73 -12.86 -33.36
N LEU A 271 -10.03 -12.58 -33.33
CA LEU A 271 -10.71 -11.71 -34.29
C LEU A 271 -11.24 -10.48 -33.55
N VAL A 272 -10.76 -9.30 -33.92
CA VAL A 272 -11.10 -8.03 -33.26
C VAL A 272 -11.90 -7.15 -34.21
N THR A 273 -12.97 -6.55 -33.70
CA THR A 273 -13.78 -5.55 -34.41
C THR A 273 -13.73 -4.24 -33.65
N ILE A 274 -13.36 -3.15 -34.32
CA ILE A 274 -13.32 -1.81 -33.71
C ILE A 274 -14.34 -0.92 -34.42
N ASP A 275 -15.30 -0.38 -33.69
CA ASP A 275 -16.22 0.66 -34.15
C ASP A 275 -15.65 2.04 -33.81
N LEU A 276 -15.11 2.69 -34.85
CA LEU A 276 -14.48 4.00 -34.79
C LEU A 276 -15.47 5.10 -34.42
N SER A 277 -16.76 4.92 -34.75
CA SER A 277 -17.78 5.95 -34.53
C SER A 277 -18.36 5.92 -33.12
N GLN A 278 -18.35 4.75 -32.48
CA GLN A 278 -18.84 4.57 -31.11
C GLN A 278 -17.71 4.48 -30.09
N GLU A 279 -16.45 4.53 -30.53
CA GLU A 279 -15.25 4.33 -29.71
C GLU A 279 -15.33 3.01 -28.93
N GLN A 280 -15.69 1.94 -29.63
CA GLN A 280 -15.89 0.64 -29.03
C GLN A 280 -15.13 -0.47 -29.75
N TYR A 281 -14.79 -1.53 -29.02
CA TYR A 281 -14.16 -2.73 -29.57
C TYR A 281 -14.85 -4.01 -29.10
N ARG A 282 -14.64 -5.08 -29.86
CA ARG A 282 -15.02 -6.46 -29.55
C ARG A 282 -13.86 -7.37 -29.93
N CYS A 283 -13.49 -8.31 -29.07
CA CYS A 283 -12.51 -9.35 -29.33
C CYS A 283 -13.18 -10.72 -29.18
N GLU A 284 -12.98 -11.62 -30.15
CA GLU A 284 -13.49 -12.98 -30.15
C GLU A 284 -12.32 -13.96 -30.31
N ARG A 285 -12.16 -14.89 -29.36
CA ARG A 285 -11.11 -15.90 -29.44
C ARG A 285 -11.60 -17.17 -30.12
N PHE A 286 -10.86 -17.61 -31.14
CA PHE A 286 -11.10 -18.84 -31.87
C PHE A 286 -10.13 -19.94 -31.46
N SER A 287 -10.62 -21.18 -31.38
CA SER A 287 -9.79 -22.36 -31.14
C SER A 287 -10.17 -23.51 -32.06
N TRP A 288 -9.19 -24.35 -32.39
CA TRP A 288 -9.35 -25.48 -33.29
C TRP A 288 -10.01 -26.67 -32.58
N ASP A 289 -11.04 -27.28 -33.20
CA ASP A 289 -11.71 -28.49 -32.69
C ASP A 289 -11.31 -29.79 -33.40
N GLY A 290 -10.34 -29.72 -34.31
CA GLY A 290 -9.97 -30.84 -35.20
C GLY A 290 -10.49 -30.69 -36.63
N ALA A 291 -11.48 -29.84 -36.88
CA ALA A 291 -12.06 -29.63 -38.21
C ALA A 291 -12.30 -28.16 -38.58
N ARG A 292 -12.65 -27.31 -37.60
CA ARG A 292 -12.96 -25.89 -37.78
C ARG A 292 -12.47 -25.09 -36.57
N TYR A 293 -12.39 -23.77 -36.74
CA TYR A 293 -12.21 -22.87 -35.63
C TYR A 293 -13.58 -22.47 -35.05
N TYR A 294 -13.75 -22.62 -33.75
CA TYR A 294 -14.97 -22.24 -33.03
C TYR A 294 -14.67 -21.14 -31.99
N PRO A 295 -15.61 -20.22 -31.73
CA PRO A 295 -15.46 -19.22 -30.70
C PRO A 295 -15.50 -19.89 -29.31
N THR A 296 -14.49 -19.62 -28.49
CA THR A 296 -14.38 -20.19 -27.12
C THR A 296 -15.04 -19.35 -26.04
N ASP A 297 -15.35 -18.08 -26.34
CA ASP A 297 -16.09 -17.21 -25.45
C ASP A 297 -17.59 -17.50 -25.65
N GLY A 298 -18.23 -18.04 -24.61
CA GLY A 298 -19.51 -18.74 -24.70
C GLY A 298 -20.63 -18.00 -25.47
N ALA A 299 -21.38 -18.77 -26.25
CA ALA A 299 -22.53 -18.33 -27.04
C ALA A 299 -23.69 -17.67 -26.24
N GLU A 300 -23.59 -17.58 -24.90
CA GLU A 300 -24.53 -16.84 -24.05
C GLU A 300 -24.19 -15.35 -23.87
N SER A 301 -23.11 -14.87 -24.50
CA SER A 301 -22.72 -13.46 -24.52
C SER A 301 -22.78 -12.89 -25.94
N TRP A 302 -23.99 -12.58 -26.40
CA TRP A 302 -24.21 -11.49 -27.37
C TRP A 302 -23.98 -10.11 -26.69
N SER A 303 -22.97 -9.96 -25.84
CA SER A 303 -22.78 -8.82 -24.93
C SER A 303 -21.29 -8.53 -24.75
N THR A 304 -20.71 -7.40 -25.08
CA THR A 304 -21.21 -6.08 -25.46
C THR A 304 -19.95 -5.39 -25.99
N TYR A 305 -20.07 -4.63 -27.07
CA TYR A 305 -19.02 -3.70 -27.46
C TYR A 305 -18.54 -2.92 -26.24
N ARG A 306 -17.23 -2.95 -25.97
CA ARG A 306 -16.60 -2.28 -24.83
C ARG A 306 -16.04 -0.95 -25.29
N LYS A 307 -16.20 0.11 -24.50
CA LYS A 307 -15.61 1.41 -24.85
C LYS A 307 -14.10 1.36 -24.70
N TYR A 308 -13.39 2.10 -25.54
CA TYR A 308 -11.97 2.39 -25.36
C TYR A 308 -11.76 3.89 -25.20
N VAL A 309 -10.68 4.30 -24.51
CA VAL A 309 -10.38 5.71 -24.25
C VAL A 309 -9.47 6.23 -25.35
N VAL A 310 -9.96 7.19 -26.14
CA VAL A 310 -9.14 7.93 -27.10
C VAL A 310 -8.11 8.78 -26.36
N LYS A 311 -6.82 8.61 -26.67
CA LYS A 311 -5.72 9.38 -26.10
C LYS A 311 -5.69 10.78 -26.74
N GLN A 312 -6.51 11.70 -26.24
CA GLN A 312 -6.37 13.11 -26.64
C GLN A 312 -5.15 13.73 -25.94
N ARG A 313 -4.18 14.24 -26.70
CA ARG A 313 -3.16 15.11 -26.10
C ARG A 313 -3.81 16.43 -25.68
N SER A 314 -3.59 16.78 -24.43
CA SER A 314 -3.94 18.07 -23.84
C SER A 314 -3.13 19.18 -24.52
N GLU A 315 -3.77 20.28 -24.94
CA GLU A 315 -3.08 21.54 -25.32
C GLU A 315 -2.20 22.12 -24.18
N PHE A 316 -2.28 21.52 -22.98
CA PHE A 316 -1.59 21.93 -21.76
C PHE A 316 -0.60 20.84 -21.33
N GLU A 317 0.61 20.91 -21.89
CA GLU A 317 1.76 20.09 -21.48
C GLU A 317 2.39 20.67 -20.21
N ILE A 318 2.66 19.81 -19.23
CA ILE A 318 3.26 20.23 -17.96
C ILE A 318 4.72 20.61 -18.20
N SER A 319 5.15 21.78 -17.70
CA SER A 319 6.55 22.20 -17.81
C SER A 319 7.47 21.23 -17.06
N ALA A 320 8.68 21.01 -17.58
CA ALA A 320 9.64 20.08 -16.98
C ALA A 320 9.99 20.47 -15.53
N GLU A 321 10.12 21.77 -15.25
CA GLU A 321 10.37 22.28 -13.91
C GLU A 321 9.21 21.99 -12.95
N PHE A 322 7.97 22.14 -13.41
CA PHE A 322 6.80 21.87 -12.58
C PHE A 322 6.56 20.36 -12.41
N LEU A 323 6.82 19.54 -13.43
CA LEU A 323 6.77 18.09 -13.31
C LEU A 323 7.77 17.58 -12.26
N ALA A 324 8.97 18.16 -12.20
CA ALA A 324 9.95 17.85 -11.17
C ALA A 324 9.46 18.23 -9.75
N GLU A 325 8.69 19.30 -9.62
CA GLU A 325 8.04 19.69 -8.37
C GLU A 325 6.90 18.73 -7.99
N LEU A 326 6.04 18.34 -8.93
CA LEU A 326 4.96 17.38 -8.71
C LEU A 326 5.49 15.99 -8.30
N ASN A 327 6.66 15.61 -8.79
CA ASN A 327 7.32 14.34 -8.47
C ASN A 327 8.24 14.43 -7.25
N ASN A 328 8.30 15.57 -6.57
CA ASN A 328 9.11 15.72 -5.36
C ASN A 328 8.40 15.07 -4.15
N PRO A 329 9.03 14.09 -3.48
CA PRO A 329 8.44 13.43 -2.31
C PRO A 329 8.48 14.26 -1.02
N GLY A 330 9.03 15.48 -1.06
CA GLY A 330 9.07 16.43 0.06
C GLY A 330 10.35 16.39 0.91
N ALA A 331 11.19 15.36 0.72
CA ALA A 331 12.52 15.25 1.33
C ALA A 331 13.47 14.45 0.43
N ASN A 332 14.78 14.50 0.73
CA ASN A 332 15.77 13.69 0.03
C ASN A 332 15.81 12.27 0.61
N PHE A 333 14.89 11.43 0.16
CA PHE A 333 14.89 10.02 0.51
C PHE A 333 15.91 9.23 -0.31
N SER A 334 16.59 8.29 0.34
CA SER A 334 17.57 7.39 -0.29
C SER A 334 17.15 5.94 -0.10
N HIS A 335 17.26 5.12 -1.14
CA HIS A 335 16.98 3.69 -1.10
C HIS A 335 18.16 2.92 -1.72
N PRO A 336 18.61 1.76 -1.16
CA PRO A 336 19.76 1.02 -1.68
C PRO A 336 19.58 0.50 -3.11
N SER A 337 18.35 0.19 -3.51
CA SER A 337 18.06 -0.45 -4.80
C SER A 337 17.67 0.53 -5.92
N ILE A 338 17.38 1.80 -5.62
CA ILE A 338 17.03 2.80 -6.64
C ILE A 338 17.77 4.12 -6.41
N PRO A 339 18.31 4.77 -7.46
CA PRO A 339 19.16 5.95 -7.29
C PRO A 339 18.39 7.22 -6.91
N LYS A 340 17.10 7.30 -7.25
CA LYS A 340 16.23 8.45 -6.95
C LYS A 340 14.82 7.97 -6.68
N ILE A 341 14.23 8.47 -5.60
CA ILE A 341 12.84 8.23 -5.23
C ILE A 341 12.00 9.44 -5.63
N THR A 342 10.90 9.20 -6.33
CA THR A 342 9.89 10.20 -6.68
C THR A 342 8.65 10.05 -5.81
N LEU A 343 7.76 11.05 -5.83
CA LEU A 343 6.49 10.96 -5.11
C LEU A 343 5.66 9.73 -5.54
N ASP A 344 5.63 9.39 -6.83
CA ASP A 344 4.81 8.29 -7.35
C ASP A 344 5.24 6.91 -6.83
N ASP A 345 6.53 6.74 -6.61
CA ASP A 345 7.12 5.50 -6.10
C ASP A 345 6.58 5.13 -4.71
N ILE A 346 6.27 6.15 -3.90
CA ILE A 346 5.94 5.98 -2.47
C ILE A 346 4.57 6.52 -2.06
N TYR A 347 3.83 7.16 -2.97
CA TYR A 347 2.55 7.80 -2.61
C TYR A 347 1.45 6.80 -2.26
N VAL A 348 0.82 6.96 -1.11
CA VAL A 348 -0.38 6.22 -0.70
C VAL A 348 -1.48 7.23 -0.42
N PHE A 349 -2.71 6.98 -0.91
CA PHE A 349 -3.83 7.88 -0.67
C PHE A 349 -4.19 7.90 0.83
N PRO A 350 -4.08 9.05 1.51
CA PRO A 350 -4.51 9.20 2.90
C PRO A 350 -6.03 9.04 3.05
N ASP A 351 -6.48 8.72 4.25
CA ASP A 351 -7.90 8.70 4.60
C ASP A 351 -8.41 10.09 5.00
N LEU A 352 -9.69 10.32 4.74
CA LEU A 352 -10.44 11.53 5.03
C LEU A 352 -11.57 11.20 5.99
N ARG A 353 -11.81 12.09 6.96
CA ARG A 353 -13.01 12.09 7.78
C ARG A 353 -13.86 13.31 7.45
N LEU A 354 -15.15 13.13 7.23
CA LEU A 354 -16.06 14.25 7.02
C LEU A 354 -16.06 15.14 8.29
N ILE A 355 -16.27 16.44 8.11
CA ILE A 355 -16.54 17.36 9.21
C ILE A 355 -17.98 17.83 9.03
N ASP A 356 -18.85 17.48 9.97
CA ASP A 356 -20.29 17.83 9.96
C ASP A 356 -20.66 18.49 11.30
N ASP A 357 -21.65 19.39 11.26
CA ASP A 357 -22.09 20.20 12.42
C ASP A 357 -22.78 19.34 13.50
N ALA A 358 -23.21 18.12 13.17
CA ALA A 358 -23.77 17.14 14.10
C ALA A 358 -22.82 15.92 14.23
N PRO A 359 -21.93 15.89 15.25
CA PRO A 359 -21.03 14.77 15.45
C PRO A 359 -21.83 13.51 15.82
N THR A 360 -22.06 12.65 14.84
CA THR A 360 -22.46 11.26 15.08
C THR A 360 -21.19 10.46 15.34
N LYS A 361 -21.22 9.55 16.31
CA LYS A 361 -20.06 8.72 16.71
C LYS A 361 -19.56 7.77 15.60
N ASP A 362 -20.28 7.69 14.48
CA ASP A 362 -20.09 6.70 13.41
C ASP A 362 -19.89 7.37 12.03
N GLN A 363 -19.03 8.39 11.92
CA GLN A 363 -18.67 8.89 10.59
C GLN A 363 -17.58 8.00 9.98
N PRO A 364 -17.87 7.31 8.85
CA PRO A 364 -16.91 6.40 8.23
C PRO A 364 -15.73 7.18 7.65
N GLU A 365 -14.54 6.62 7.80
CA GLU A 365 -13.34 7.10 7.13
C GLU A 365 -13.40 6.68 5.65
N ILE A 366 -13.03 7.60 4.76
CA ILE A 366 -13.03 7.36 3.32
C ILE A 366 -11.68 7.69 2.71
N SER A 367 -11.20 6.86 1.79
CA SER A 367 -9.94 7.14 1.10
C SER A 367 -10.04 8.42 0.27
N SER A 368 -9.03 9.29 0.35
CA SER A 368 -8.93 10.50 -0.49
C SER A 368 -8.89 10.22 -1.99
N SER A 369 -8.71 8.96 -2.41
CA SER A 369 -8.85 8.54 -3.81
C SER A 369 -10.21 8.87 -4.42
N VAL A 370 -11.27 9.05 -3.61
CA VAL A 370 -12.59 9.51 -4.11
C VAL A 370 -12.50 10.89 -4.78
N LEU A 371 -11.55 11.73 -4.37
CA LEU A 371 -11.33 13.06 -4.92
C LEU A 371 -10.65 13.03 -6.29
N VAL A 372 -10.27 11.86 -6.81
CA VAL A 372 -9.76 11.75 -8.19
C VAL A 372 -10.86 12.06 -9.22
N SER A 373 -12.13 11.86 -8.85
CA SER A 373 -13.27 12.11 -9.74
C SER A 373 -13.67 13.59 -9.72
N PRO A 374 -13.60 14.33 -10.84
CA PRO A 374 -13.94 15.77 -10.88
C PRO A 374 -15.38 16.08 -10.42
N GLU A 375 -16.30 15.14 -10.58
CA GLU A 375 -17.69 15.25 -10.13
C GLU A 375 -17.82 15.39 -8.61
N LYS A 376 -16.86 14.88 -7.83
CA LYS A 376 -16.85 14.96 -6.37
C LYS A 376 -16.40 16.30 -5.83
N ILE A 377 -15.90 17.19 -6.68
CA ILE A 377 -15.33 18.48 -6.27
C ILE A 377 -16.09 19.69 -6.83
N THR A 378 -17.22 19.47 -7.49
CA THR A 378 -18.01 20.53 -8.13
C THR A 378 -18.61 21.52 -7.12
N SER A 379 -18.92 21.07 -5.91
CA SER A 379 -19.38 21.91 -4.80
C SER A 379 -18.23 22.62 -4.06
N GLY A 380 -16.98 22.34 -4.41
CA GLY A 380 -15.81 22.75 -3.63
C GLY A 380 -15.53 21.79 -2.47
N VAL A 381 -14.25 21.58 -2.18
CA VAL A 381 -13.78 20.74 -1.07
C VAL A 381 -12.73 21.49 -0.26
N LEU A 382 -12.87 21.49 1.06
CA LEU A 382 -11.86 21.96 2.00
C LEU A 382 -11.26 20.77 2.74
N ILE A 383 -9.94 20.63 2.67
CA ILE A 383 -9.17 19.59 3.35
C ILE A 383 -8.35 20.23 4.47
N GLN A 384 -8.78 20.02 5.71
CA GLN A 384 -8.06 20.42 6.91
C GLN A 384 -7.10 19.31 7.34
N GLY A 385 -5.99 19.67 7.96
CA GLY A 385 -5.12 18.71 8.62
C GLY A 385 -3.85 19.33 9.16
N GLU A 386 -3.21 18.63 10.09
CA GLU A 386 -1.94 19.06 10.67
C GLU A 386 -0.82 19.18 9.61
N GLU A 387 0.27 19.81 9.98
CA GLU A 387 1.47 19.89 9.14
C GLU A 387 2.01 18.49 8.84
N LYS A 388 2.59 18.28 7.65
CA LYS A 388 3.21 17.00 7.23
C LYS A 388 2.27 15.79 7.09
N THR A 389 0.95 15.95 7.24
CA THR A 389 -0.06 14.91 6.98
C THR A 389 -0.19 14.50 5.51
N GLY A 390 0.36 15.30 4.58
CA GLY A 390 0.40 14.98 3.15
C GLY A 390 -0.54 15.80 2.26
N LYS A 391 -1.09 16.92 2.75
CA LYS A 391 -1.98 17.82 1.99
C LYS A 391 -1.42 18.22 0.62
N THR A 392 -0.21 18.79 0.58
CA THR A 392 0.45 19.17 -0.69
C THR A 392 0.69 17.97 -1.61
N SER A 393 1.14 16.83 -1.06
CA SER A 393 1.38 15.60 -1.82
C SER A 393 0.09 15.05 -2.45
N LEU A 394 -1.04 15.18 -1.75
CA LEU A 394 -2.37 14.86 -2.28
C LEU A 394 -2.73 15.79 -3.45
N LEU A 395 -2.54 17.11 -3.32
CA LEU A 395 -2.79 18.04 -4.42
C LEU A 395 -1.92 17.75 -5.64
N TYR A 396 -0.63 17.43 -5.46
CA TYR A 396 0.28 17.09 -6.57
C TYR A 396 -0.15 15.80 -7.27
N THR A 397 -0.60 14.81 -6.52
CA THR A 397 -1.13 13.57 -7.09
C THR A 397 -2.41 13.84 -7.87
N LEU A 398 -3.36 14.56 -7.28
CA LEU A 398 -4.62 14.93 -7.92
C LEU A 398 -4.41 15.77 -9.17
N PHE A 399 -3.44 16.68 -9.18
CA PHE A 399 -3.05 17.44 -10.37
C PHE A 399 -2.75 16.51 -11.55
N LYS A 400 -1.86 15.53 -11.35
CA LYS A 400 -1.51 14.57 -12.41
C LYS A 400 -2.72 13.75 -12.85
N ARG A 401 -3.59 13.34 -11.90
CA ARG A 401 -4.82 12.59 -12.23
C ARG A 401 -5.80 13.41 -13.06
N TYR A 402 -6.06 14.66 -12.69
CA TYR A 402 -6.98 15.51 -13.44
C TYR A 402 -6.49 15.74 -14.86
N GLN A 403 -5.20 16.05 -15.02
CA GLN A 403 -4.59 16.23 -16.33
C GLN A 403 -4.74 14.96 -17.20
N SER A 404 -4.49 13.78 -16.64
CA SER A 404 -4.68 12.50 -17.35
C SER A 404 -6.14 12.26 -17.77
N SER A 405 -7.12 12.73 -16.99
CA SER A 405 -8.56 12.63 -17.30
C SER A 405 -9.10 13.69 -18.28
N GLY A 406 -8.24 14.56 -18.84
CA GLY A 406 -8.65 15.60 -19.78
C GLY A 406 -9.33 16.82 -19.13
N VAL A 407 -9.06 17.05 -17.84
CA VAL A 407 -9.41 18.26 -17.08
C VAL A 407 -8.10 19.00 -16.76
N ILE A 408 -8.08 20.33 -16.85
CA ILE A 408 -6.85 21.10 -16.71
C ILE A 408 -6.79 21.76 -15.32
N PRO A 409 -6.02 21.19 -14.37
CA PRO A 409 -5.87 21.77 -13.05
C PRO A 409 -4.87 22.93 -13.05
N ILE A 410 -4.98 23.86 -12.09
CA ILE A 410 -3.88 24.75 -11.72
C ILE A 410 -3.68 24.71 -10.20
N ILE A 411 -2.43 24.78 -9.75
CA ILE A 411 -2.10 24.92 -8.32
C ILE A 411 -1.80 26.39 -7.99
N ILE A 412 -2.39 26.93 -6.93
CA ILE A 412 -2.03 28.25 -6.40
C ILE A 412 -1.79 28.11 -4.90
N ARG A 413 -0.68 28.66 -4.39
CA ARG A 413 -0.41 28.65 -2.95
C ARG A 413 -1.07 29.85 -2.28
N GLY A 414 -1.65 29.67 -1.10
CA GLY A 414 -2.36 30.73 -0.36
C GLY A 414 -1.48 31.97 -0.13
N LYS A 415 -0.19 31.78 0.16
CA LYS A 415 0.79 32.86 0.31
C LYS A 415 0.95 33.77 -0.91
N ASP A 416 0.61 33.28 -2.11
CA ASP A 416 0.69 34.03 -3.37
C ASP A 416 -0.55 34.95 -3.55
N LEU A 417 -1.63 34.72 -2.80
CA LEU A 417 -2.89 35.49 -2.79
C LEU A 417 -2.79 36.75 -1.91
N SER A 418 -1.76 37.57 -2.12
CA SER A 418 -1.50 38.77 -1.30
C SER A 418 -2.39 39.97 -1.62
N LYS A 419 -2.80 40.13 -2.89
CA LYS A 419 -3.64 41.24 -3.37
C LYS A 419 -4.89 40.68 -4.05
N VAL A 420 -6.04 41.30 -3.78
CA VAL A 420 -7.36 40.72 -4.09
C VAL A 420 -8.15 41.47 -5.17
N SER A 421 -7.51 42.37 -5.92
CA SER A 421 -8.18 43.01 -7.06
C SER A 421 -8.23 42.02 -8.24
N ASP A 422 -9.29 42.08 -9.04
CA ASP A 422 -9.48 41.18 -10.20
C ASP A 422 -8.26 41.16 -11.13
N LYS A 423 -7.61 42.32 -11.32
CA LYS A 423 -6.39 42.44 -12.12
C LYS A 423 -5.22 41.66 -11.52
N GLU A 424 -5.02 41.74 -10.20
CA GLU A 424 -3.93 41.04 -9.49
C GLU A 424 -4.21 39.54 -9.36
N LEU A 425 -5.48 39.15 -9.17
CA LEU A 425 -5.90 37.74 -9.16
C LEU A 425 -5.70 37.11 -10.54
N ARG A 426 -6.10 37.80 -11.62
CA ARG A 426 -5.81 37.37 -12.98
C ARG A 426 -4.31 37.24 -13.23
N ALA A 427 -3.50 38.21 -12.82
CA ALA A 427 -2.05 38.13 -12.95
C ALA A 427 -1.46 36.95 -12.15
N THR A 428 -2.06 36.58 -11.01
CA THR A 428 -1.66 35.42 -10.22
C THR A 428 -1.97 34.11 -10.95
N ILE A 429 -3.15 34.01 -11.56
CA ILE A 429 -3.54 32.89 -12.42
C ILE A 429 -2.60 32.78 -13.63
N ASP A 430 -2.32 33.88 -14.33
CA ASP A 430 -1.43 33.91 -15.50
C ASP A 430 -0.01 33.45 -15.16
N ARG A 431 0.52 33.88 -14.00
CA ARG A 431 1.82 33.40 -13.51
C ARG A 431 1.79 31.91 -13.17
N ALA A 432 0.71 31.42 -12.56
CA ALA A 432 0.55 30.01 -12.24
C ALA A 432 0.52 29.16 -13.52
N ILE A 433 -0.28 29.54 -14.52
CA ILE A 433 -0.35 28.87 -15.83
C ILE A 433 1.02 28.91 -16.52
N GLY A 434 1.65 30.09 -16.59
CA GLY A 434 2.96 30.25 -17.21
C GLY A 434 4.04 29.37 -16.60
N ARG A 435 4.02 29.18 -15.28
CA ARG A 435 4.94 28.29 -14.57
C ARG A 435 4.61 26.80 -14.82
N GLN A 436 3.34 26.43 -14.81
CA GLN A 436 2.90 25.04 -14.79
C GLN A 436 2.79 24.42 -16.18
N TYR A 437 2.47 25.23 -17.19
CA TYR A 437 2.21 24.79 -18.57
C TYR A 437 2.96 25.61 -19.64
N GLY A 438 3.72 26.63 -19.24
CA GLY A 438 4.39 27.56 -20.16
C GLY A 438 3.54 28.78 -20.52
N THR A 439 4.20 29.85 -20.99
CA THR A 439 3.54 31.15 -21.27
C THR A 439 2.58 31.07 -22.46
N GLN A 440 2.83 30.16 -23.41
CA GLN A 440 1.96 29.87 -24.55
C GLN A 440 0.59 29.32 -24.13
N ALA A 441 0.49 28.67 -22.97
CA ALA A 441 -0.74 28.07 -22.47
C ALA A 441 -1.72 29.08 -21.86
N ILE A 442 -1.28 30.31 -21.58
CA ILE A 442 -2.11 31.34 -20.91
C ILE A 442 -3.38 31.65 -21.72
N VAL A 443 -3.24 31.93 -23.01
CA VAL A 443 -4.38 32.30 -23.87
C VAL A 443 -5.35 31.14 -24.09
N PRO A 444 -4.89 29.92 -24.45
CA PRO A 444 -5.76 28.74 -24.51
C PRO A 444 -6.48 28.46 -23.19
N PHE A 445 -5.78 28.57 -22.05
CA PHE A 445 -6.38 28.29 -20.74
C PHE A 445 -7.57 29.19 -20.44
N HIS A 446 -7.47 30.48 -20.74
CA HIS A 446 -8.58 31.41 -20.51
C HIS A 446 -9.82 31.07 -21.32
N GLN A 447 -9.66 30.49 -22.52
CA GLN A 447 -10.74 30.12 -23.42
C GLN A 447 -11.41 28.78 -23.07
N LEU A 448 -10.81 27.98 -22.19
CA LEU A 448 -11.41 26.72 -21.75
C LEU A 448 -12.75 26.94 -21.04
N PRO A 449 -13.74 26.05 -21.25
CA PRO A 449 -14.97 26.02 -20.47
C PRO A 449 -14.68 25.83 -18.97
N LYS A 450 -15.50 26.46 -18.11
CA LYS A 450 -15.39 26.33 -16.64
C LYS A 450 -15.33 24.87 -16.18
N ALA A 451 -16.15 24.00 -16.76
CA ALA A 451 -16.20 22.57 -16.43
C ALA A 451 -14.89 21.79 -16.71
N LYS A 452 -13.99 22.35 -17.54
CA LYS A 452 -12.69 21.77 -17.86
C LYS A 452 -11.55 22.31 -16.99
N LYS A 453 -11.84 23.23 -16.05
CA LYS A 453 -10.86 23.90 -15.19
C LYS A 453 -11.02 23.45 -13.73
N VAL A 454 -9.93 23.00 -13.12
CA VAL A 454 -9.88 22.69 -11.68
C VAL A 454 -8.86 23.58 -11.00
N LEU A 455 -9.18 24.04 -9.79
CA LEU A 455 -8.26 24.82 -8.97
C LEU A 455 -7.88 24.01 -7.72
N LEU A 456 -6.57 23.92 -7.49
CA LEU A 456 -5.99 23.35 -6.28
C LEU A 456 -5.33 24.49 -5.49
N LEU A 457 -5.96 24.89 -4.39
CA LEU A 457 -5.45 25.92 -3.47
C LEU A 457 -4.68 25.27 -2.34
N ASP A 458 -3.37 25.45 -2.31
CA ASP A 458 -2.51 24.88 -1.26
C ASP A 458 -2.28 25.89 -0.11
N ASP A 459 -2.54 25.48 1.13
CA ASP A 459 -2.40 26.26 2.36
C ASP A 459 -3.09 27.63 2.30
N ILE A 460 -4.43 27.63 2.14
CA ILE A 460 -5.22 28.88 2.05
C ILE A 460 -5.10 29.74 3.31
N ASP A 461 -4.86 29.13 4.47
CA ASP A 461 -4.62 29.79 5.75
C ASP A 461 -3.36 30.68 5.75
N GLN A 462 -2.40 30.44 4.84
CA GLN A 462 -1.22 31.29 4.66
C GLN A 462 -1.46 32.54 3.81
N GLN A 463 -2.72 32.84 3.48
CA GLN A 463 -3.08 34.02 2.71
C GLN A 463 -2.72 35.33 3.44
N LYS A 464 -1.97 36.20 2.75
CA LYS A 464 -1.50 37.49 3.30
C LYS A 464 -2.47 38.67 3.13
N ALA A 465 -3.59 38.46 2.46
CA ALA A 465 -4.60 39.50 2.27
C ALA A 465 -5.30 39.83 3.59
N PRO A 466 -5.73 41.10 3.81
CA PRO A 466 -6.53 41.45 4.99
C PRO A 466 -7.82 40.62 5.07
N GLU A 467 -8.25 40.20 6.28
CA GLU A 467 -9.44 39.34 6.50
C GLU A 467 -10.67 39.74 5.67
N LYS A 468 -11.04 41.03 5.74
CA LYS A 468 -12.16 41.65 5.00
C LYS A 468 -12.13 41.47 3.47
N ASN A 469 -11.01 41.02 2.93
CA ASN A 469 -10.75 40.89 1.51
C ASN A 469 -10.53 39.43 1.07
N LYS A 470 -10.35 38.48 2.00
CA LYS A 470 -10.11 37.07 1.67
C LYS A 470 -11.30 36.46 0.90
N GLY A 471 -12.53 36.72 1.35
CA GLY A 471 -13.75 36.25 0.68
C GLY A 471 -13.91 36.74 -0.78
N LYS A 472 -13.40 37.93 -1.12
CA LYS A 472 -13.43 38.44 -2.51
C LYS A 472 -12.55 37.63 -3.45
N ALA A 473 -11.36 37.24 -3.00
CA ALA A 473 -10.45 36.42 -3.78
C ALA A 473 -11.05 35.04 -4.06
N LEU A 474 -11.61 34.40 -3.04
CA LEU A 474 -12.24 33.10 -3.19
C LEU A 474 -13.46 33.14 -4.13
N LYS A 475 -14.31 34.16 -4.00
CA LYS A 475 -15.46 34.37 -4.90
C LYS A 475 -15.04 34.53 -6.36
N TYR A 476 -13.99 35.30 -6.62
CA TYR A 476 -13.43 35.47 -7.97
C TYR A 476 -12.94 34.13 -8.54
N LEU A 477 -12.20 33.36 -7.73
CA LEU A 477 -11.67 32.06 -8.13
C LEU A 477 -12.81 31.06 -8.40
N LEU A 478 -13.78 30.90 -7.49
CA LEU A 478 -14.94 30.00 -7.67
C LEU A 478 -15.79 30.34 -8.91
N GLY A 479 -15.74 31.58 -9.38
CA GLY A 479 -16.36 31.99 -10.64
C GLY A 479 -15.75 31.33 -11.88
N LEU A 480 -14.45 31.03 -11.85
CA LEU A 480 -13.66 30.62 -13.02
C LEU A 480 -13.45 29.10 -13.15
N PHE A 481 -13.54 28.34 -12.05
CA PHE A 481 -13.22 26.91 -12.00
C PHE A 481 -14.45 26.05 -11.75
N GLY A 482 -14.58 24.93 -12.48
CA GLY A 482 -15.68 23.98 -12.35
C GLY A 482 -15.57 23.08 -11.11
N GLY A 483 -14.36 22.95 -10.56
CA GLY A 483 -14.12 22.29 -9.28
C GLY A 483 -12.95 22.93 -8.54
N VAL A 484 -13.03 22.93 -7.21
CA VAL A 484 -12.02 23.55 -6.33
C VAL A 484 -11.72 22.62 -5.17
N ILE A 485 -10.43 22.39 -4.91
CA ILE A 485 -9.95 21.78 -3.67
C ILE A 485 -9.04 22.80 -2.99
N ALA A 486 -9.32 23.10 -1.72
CA ALA A 486 -8.46 23.93 -0.88
C ALA A 486 -7.92 23.12 0.29
N THR A 487 -6.67 23.37 0.69
CA THR A 487 -6.07 22.80 1.90
C THR A 487 -5.86 23.89 2.95
N SER A 488 -5.98 23.54 4.23
CA SER A 488 -5.67 24.43 5.35
C SER A 488 -5.09 23.66 6.54
N ASN A 489 -4.61 24.41 7.55
CA ASN A 489 -4.34 23.85 8.87
C ASN A 489 -5.66 23.52 9.62
N ASP A 490 -5.57 22.73 10.71
CA ASP A 490 -6.74 22.31 11.52
C ASP A 490 -7.35 23.43 12.38
N LEU A 491 -6.62 24.53 12.60
CA LEU A 491 -7.08 25.69 13.37
C LEU A 491 -7.80 26.71 12.49
N PHE A 492 -7.88 26.44 11.18
CA PHE A 492 -8.49 27.35 10.22
C PHE A 492 -10.01 27.24 10.30
N GLU A 493 -10.61 28.15 11.05
CA GLU A 493 -12.06 28.29 11.10
C GLU A 493 -12.54 29.01 9.84
N LEU A 494 -13.49 28.40 9.13
CA LEU A 494 -14.11 29.02 7.96
C LEU A 494 -14.78 30.35 8.31
N ASP A 495 -15.23 30.52 9.56
CA ASP A 495 -15.79 31.76 10.11
C ASP A 495 -14.84 32.96 9.98
N GLU A 496 -13.53 32.74 9.97
CA GLU A 496 -12.53 33.80 9.73
C GLU A 496 -12.59 34.35 8.29
N LEU A 497 -13.08 33.57 7.31
CA LEU A 497 -13.25 33.98 5.92
C LEU A 497 -14.57 34.73 5.65
N ILE A 498 -15.48 34.80 6.62
CA ILE A 498 -16.88 35.18 6.39
C ILE A 498 -17.08 36.70 6.48
N SER A 499 -17.09 37.35 5.31
CA SER A 499 -17.94 38.52 5.09
C SER A 499 -19.34 38.05 4.69
N SER A 500 -20.40 38.78 5.07
CA SER A 500 -21.82 38.44 4.80
C SER A 500 -22.17 38.05 3.35
N ASP A 501 -21.33 38.41 2.37
CA ASP A 501 -21.57 38.19 0.94
C ASP A 501 -20.97 36.87 0.39
N VAL A 502 -20.25 36.10 1.22
CA VAL A 502 -19.46 34.91 0.80
C VAL A 502 -19.85 33.64 1.58
N THR A 503 -20.69 33.78 2.62
CA THR A 503 -21.20 32.72 3.50
C THR A 503 -21.85 31.57 2.72
N ASP A 504 -22.74 31.89 1.77
CA ASP A 504 -23.48 30.87 0.99
C ASP A 504 -22.59 30.09 0.00
N LEU A 505 -21.50 30.71 -0.47
CA LEU A 505 -20.57 30.10 -1.43
C LEU A 505 -19.60 29.15 -0.73
N VAL A 506 -19.11 29.54 0.45
CA VAL A 506 -18.13 28.76 1.22
C VAL A 506 -18.80 27.69 2.07
N GLY A 507 -20.01 27.97 2.59
CA GLY A 507 -20.81 26.98 3.32
C GLY A 507 -21.27 25.79 2.47
N SER A 508 -21.08 25.84 1.15
CA SER A 508 -21.33 24.70 0.25
C SER A 508 -20.14 23.74 0.10
N PHE A 509 -18.97 24.09 0.64
CA PHE A 509 -17.79 23.23 0.54
C PHE A 509 -17.99 21.99 1.41
N GLN A 510 -17.67 20.84 0.83
CA GLN A 510 -17.56 19.63 1.63
C GLN A 510 -16.24 19.69 2.42
N GLN A 511 -16.33 19.52 3.74
CA GLN A 511 -15.19 19.65 4.64
C GLN A 511 -14.69 18.28 5.06
N TYR A 512 -13.39 18.07 4.93
CA TYR A 512 -12.73 16.86 5.36
C TYR A 512 -11.54 17.16 6.24
N ARG A 513 -11.31 16.32 7.24
CA ARG A 513 -10.02 16.21 7.94
C ARG A 513 -9.18 15.11 7.31
N LEU A 514 -7.96 15.44 6.90
CA LEU A 514 -6.95 14.49 6.44
C LEU A 514 -6.35 13.76 7.64
N LEU A 515 -6.49 12.43 7.67
CA LEU A 515 -6.05 11.63 8.81
C LEU A 515 -4.59 11.15 8.64
N PRO A 516 -3.84 11.02 9.76
CA PRO A 516 -2.62 10.23 9.80
C PRO A 516 -2.85 8.77 9.38
N PHE A 517 -1.80 8.04 8.99
CA PHE A 517 -1.97 6.67 8.49
C PHE A 517 -2.34 5.69 9.63
N GLY A 518 -3.46 4.98 9.46
CA GLY A 518 -3.80 3.79 10.24
C GLY A 518 -2.87 2.60 9.94
N TYR A 519 -3.07 1.49 10.63
CA TYR A 519 -2.35 0.23 10.42
C TYR A 519 -2.38 -0.22 8.96
N LYS A 520 -3.53 -0.09 8.28
CA LYS A 520 -3.70 -0.48 6.87
C LYS A 520 -2.82 0.36 5.94
N LEU A 521 -2.90 1.68 6.03
CA LEU A 521 -2.12 2.58 5.17
C LEU A 521 -0.62 2.54 5.49
N ARG A 522 -0.23 2.27 6.76
CA ARG A 522 1.16 1.99 7.13
C ARG A 522 1.66 0.75 6.39
N LEU A 523 0.91 -0.35 6.42
CA LEU A 523 1.27 -1.57 5.69
C LEU A 523 1.41 -1.30 4.18
N ASP A 524 0.46 -0.58 3.58
CA ASP A 524 0.52 -0.22 2.15
C ASP A 524 1.79 0.61 1.82
N LEU A 525 2.18 1.54 2.70
CA LEU A 525 3.40 2.32 2.56
C LEU A 525 4.67 1.47 2.73
N VAL A 526 4.74 0.59 3.73
CA VAL A 526 5.87 -0.34 3.93
C VAL A 526 6.03 -1.23 2.71
N ARG A 527 4.93 -1.72 2.14
CA ARG A 527 4.97 -2.55 0.93
C ARG A 527 5.49 -1.77 -0.27
N LYS A 528 4.98 -0.56 -0.51
CA LYS A 528 5.50 0.31 -1.58
C LYS A 528 6.99 0.52 -1.43
N TRP A 529 7.45 0.86 -0.22
CA TRP A 529 8.86 1.06 0.08
C TRP A 529 9.69 -0.20 -0.15
N ALA A 530 9.30 -1.34 0.43
CA ALA A 530 10.03 -2.60 0.30
C ALA A 530 10.08 -3.09 -1.15
N ASN A 531 9.06 -2.77 -1.94
CA ASN A 531 8.98 -3.15 -3.35
C ASN A 531 9.94 -2.36 -4.26
N LEU A 532 10.50 -1.23 -3.79
CA LEU A 532 11.39 -0.40 -4.60
C LEU A 532 12.63 -1.21 -5.05
N GLY A 533 12.78 -1.40 -6.36
CA GLY A 533 13.91 -2.14 -6.94
C GLY A 533 13.99 -3.62 -6.52
N SER A 534 12.86 -4.27 -6.27
CA SER A 534 12.79 -5.62 -5.68
C SER A 534 12.33 -6.75 -6.61
N GLU A 535 12.33 -6.55 -7.93
CA GLU A 535 11.76 -7.55 -8.87
C GLU A 535 12.55 -8.89 -8.92
N ASP A 536 13.78 -8.93 -8.38
CA ASP A 536 14.62 -10.14 -8.20
C ASP A 536 14.70 -10.65 -6.74
N ARG A 537 14.07 -9.97 -5.77
CA ARG A 537 14.14 -10.43 -4.37
C ARG A 537 13.23 -11.63 -4.19
N ASP A 538 13.74 -12.66 -3.52
CA ASP A 538 12.93 -13.79 -3.06
C ASP A 538 11.68 -13.24 -2.33
N PRO A 539 10.45 -13.60 -2.79
CA PRO A 539 9.22 -13.17 -2.16
C PRO A 539 9.17 -13.44 -0.65
N GLN A 540 9.85 -14.48 -0.15
CA GLN A 540 9.95 -14.73 1.30
C GLN A 540 10.85 -13.70 1.99
N ALA A 541 12.01 -13.36 1.43
CA ALA A 541 12.91 -12.35 1.98
C ALA A 541 12.28 -10.94 1.98
N LEU A 542 11.56 -10.59 0.91
CA LEU A 542 10.81 -9.34 0.82
C LEU A 542 9.73 -9.26 1.92
N MET A 543 8.98 -10.34 2.12
CA MET A 543 7.96 -10.40 3.18
C MET A 543 8.56 -10.34 4.57
N ALA A 544 9.67 -11.05 4.83
CA ALA A 544 10.37 -10.96 6.12
C ALA A 544 10.84 -9.53 6.41
N MET A 545 11.25 -8.78 5.38
CA MET A 545 11.58 -7.36 5.50
C MET A 545 10.34 -6.51 5.81
N VAL A 546 9.24 -6.69 5.08
CA VAL A 546 7.96 -6.03 5.37
C VAL A 546 7.53 -6.29 6.80
N ASP A 547 7.59 -7.54 7.27
CA ASP A 547 7.22 -7.95 8.63
C ASP A 547 8.08 -7.25 9.68
N LYS A 548 9.39 -7.25 9.46
CA LYS A 548 10.34 -6.60 10.36
C LYS A 548 10.09 -5.10 10.46
N VAL A 549 9.89 -4.43 9.33
CA VAL A 549 9.67 -2.98 9.25
C VAL A 549 8.30 -2.60 9.81
N GLU A 550 7.24 -3.33 9.44
CA GLU A 550 5.88 -3.12 9.93
C GLU A 550 5.78 -3.33 11.44
N LYS A 551 6.30 -4.44 11.97
CA LYS A 551 6.26 -4.75 13.41
C LYS A 551 6.97 -3.67 14.21
N LEU A 552 8.11 -3.20 13.72
CA LEU A 552 8.86 -2.16 14.38
C LEU A 552 8.16 -0.80 14.29
N LEU A 553 7.61 -0.42 13.14
CA LEU A 553 6.78 0.77 12.97
C LEU A 553 5.60 0.76 13.95
N ASN A 554 4.83 -0.34 13.98
CA ASN A 554 3.69 -0.47 14.87
C ASN A 554 4.09 -0.48 16.35
N THR A 555 5.29 -0.96 16.70
CA THR A 555 5.82 -0.87 18.06
C THR A 555 6.18 0.57 18.45
N ILE A 556 6.77 1.34 17.53
CA ILE A 556 7.16 2.74 17.77
C ILE A 556 5.91 3.65 17.81
N ILE A 557 4.96 3.44 16.91
CA ILE A 557 3.80 4.31 16.67
C ILE A 557 2.60 3.93 17.55
N GLY A 558 2.35 2.64 17.81
CA GLY A 558 1.18 2.10 18.52
C GLY A 558 1.03 2.54 19.99
N LYS A 559 1.85 3.49 20.45
CA LYS A 559 1.76 4.16 21.74
C LYS A 559 1.07 5.52 21.67
N ASN A 560 0.60 5.95 20.48
CA ASN A 560 -0.03 7.25 20.23
C ASN A 560 0.79 8.44 20.74
N LEU A 561 2.12 8.31 20.64
CA LEU A 561 3.10 9.32 21.02
C LEU A 561 3.57 10.16 19.83
N ILE A 562 3.59 9.58 18.62
CA ILE A 562 3.96 10.27 17.38
C ILE A 562 2.78 10.23 16.42
N PRO A 563 2.49 11.33 15.70
CA PRO A 563 1.57 11.29 14.57
C PRO A 563 2.07 10.27 13.54
N SER A 564 1.21 9.36 13.08
CA SER A 564 1.52 8.40 12.01
C SER A 564 1.55 9.07 10.63
N VAL A 565 2.24 10.20 10.52
CA VAL A 565 2.32 11.00 9.31
C VAL A 565 3.39 10.44 8.35
N PRO A 566 3.13 10.44 7.03
CA PRO A 566 3.94 9.70 6.06
C PRO A 566 5.44 10.00 6.07
N ILE A 567 5.84 11.27 6.22
CA ILE A 567 7.25 11.68 6.18
C ILE A 567 8.08 11.03 7.30
N TYR A 568 7.50 10.85 8.48
CA TYR A 568 8.19 10.22 9.61
C TYR A 568 8.33 8.71 9.40
N LEU A 569 7.30 8.06 8.84
CA LEU A 569 7.36 6.65 8.47
C LEU A 569 8.48 6.40 7.44
N LEU A 570 8.58 7.26 6.43
CA LEU A 570 9.61 7.17 5.38
C LEU A 570 11.03 7.37 5.92
N ILE A 571 11.24 8.37 6.78
CA ILE A 571 12.54 8.61 7.45
C ILE A 571 12.94 7.37 8.27
N LEU A 572 12.00 6.78 8.99
CA LEU A 572 12.27 5.58 9.79
C LEU A 572 12.65 4.40 8.89
N MET A 573 11.91 4.14 7.81
CA MET A 573 12.22 3.07 6.86
C MET A 573 13.61 3.25 6.22
N GLN A 574 13.93 4.46 5.75
CA GLN A 574 15.25 4.79 5.24
C GLN A 574 16.37 4.53 6.25
N SER A 575 16.14 4.84 7.53
CA SER A 575 17.13 4.62 8.59
C SER A 575 17.46 3.13 8.80
N PHE A 576 16.49 2.22 8.59
CA PHE A 576 16.74 0.78 8.68
C PHE A 576 17.58 0.23 7.54
N GLU A 577 17.39 0.78 6.34
CA GLU A 577 18.12 0.35 5.15
C GLU A 577 19.55 0.87 5.12
N ALA A 578 19.80 2.06 5.69
CA ALA A 578 21.13 2.64 5.78
C ALA A 578 22.09 1.91 6.75
N GLY A 579 21.74 0.71 7.23
CA GLY A 579 22.61 -0.09 8.08
C GLY A 579 22.79 0.44 9.51
N LYS A 580 22.04 1.48 9.92
CA LYS A 580 21.94 1.94 11.33
C LYS A 580 21.17 0.95 12.22
N GLN A 581 21.09 -0.30 11.79
CA GLN A 581 20.47 -1.40 12.49
C GLN A 581 21.11 -1.64 13.86
N GLY A 582 22.42 -1.40 14.04
CA GLY A 582 23.08 -1.62 15.33
C GLY A 582 22.60 -0.70 16.46
N ASP A 583 22.40 0.59 16.18
CA ASP A 583 22.00 1.59 17.18
C ASP A 583 20.47 1.71 17.33
N LEU A 584 19.71 1.44 16.25
CA LEU A 584 18.25 1.49 16.26
C LEU A 584 17.59 0.14 16.59
N GLN A 585 18.21 -1.02 16.37
CA GLN A 585 17.60 -2.32 16.75
C GLN A 585 17.76 -2.65 18.23
N ASN A 586 18.81 -2.14 18.88
CA ASN A 586 19.12 -2.52 20.26
C ASN A 586 18.46 -1.60 21.31
N SER A 587 17.91 -0.45 20.92
CA SER A 587 17.27 0.53 21.83
C SER A 587 16.21 1.38 21.09
N ALA A 588 15.37 0.70 20.30
CA ALA A 588 14.56 1.25 19.20
C ALA A 588 13.57 2.37 19.52
N PHE A 589 13.19 2.55 20.78
CA PHE A 589 12.18 3.54 21.13
C PHE A 589 12.76 4.95 21.21
N GLY A 590 13.55 5.27 22.24
CA GLY A 590 13.94 6.65 22.52
C GLY A 590 14.96 7.28 21.54
N HIS A 591 15.84 6.49 20.92
CA HIS A 591 16.79 7.04 19.92
C HIS A 591 16.09 7.55 18.67
N TYR A 592 14.90 7.02 18.34
CA TYR A 592 14.11 7.56 17.25
C TYR A 592 13.56 8.95 17.58
N TYR A 593 13.01 9.13 18.79
CA TYR A 593 12.54 10.44 19.24
C TYR A 593 13.70 11.43 19.36
N GLU A 594 14.83 10.98 19.90
CA GLU A 594 16.07 11.76 19.95
C GLU A 594 16.49 12.18 18.55
N PHE A 595 16.49 11.26 17.57
CA PHE A 595 16.79 11.57 16.18
C PHE A 595 15.82 12.60 15.58
N LEU A 596 14.50 12.46 15.80
CA LEU A 596 13.51 13.44 15.33
C LEU A 596 13.71 14.82 15.97
N ILE A 597 14.00 14.88 17.27
CA ILE A 597 14.26 16.13 18.01
C ILE A 597 15.54 16.78 17.47
N LEU A 598 16.64 16.03 17.38
CA LEU A 598 17.91 16.52 16.83
C LEU A 598 17.76 16.98 15.38
N HIS A 599 17.05 16.22 14.55
CA HIS A 599 16.76 16.60 13.18
C HIS A 599 15.94 17.89 13.11
N SER A 600 14.94 18.06 13.98
CA SER A 600 14.13 19.28 14.04
C SER A 600 14.99 20.50 14.42
N LEU A 601 15.97 20.33 15.30
CA LEU A 601 16.96 21.36 15.63
C LEU A 601 17.89 21.73 14.45
N THR A 602 18.13 20.83 13.48
CA THR A 602 18.93 21.19 12.29
C THR A 602 18.27 22.26 11.41
N SER A 603 16.94 22.37 11.46
CA SER A 603 16.18 23.36 10.66
C SER A 603 16.48 24.82 11.02
N ILE A 604 17.04 25.07 12.22
CA ILE A 604 17.37 26.40 12.72
C ILE A 604 18.88 26.72 12.67
N SER A 605 19.68 25.92 11.94
CA SER A 605 21.12 26.15 11.68
C SER A 605 21.97 26.37 12.95
N ILE A 606 21.70 25.61 14.01
CA ILE A 606 22.42 25.71 15.29
C ILE A 606 23.85 25.15 15.16
N LYS A 607 24.81 25.73 15.88
CA LYS A 607 26.14 25.13 16.00
C LYS A 607 26.07 23.87 16.85
N HIS A 608 26.88 22.88 16.50
CA HIS A 608 26.93 21.60 17.23
C HIS A 608 27.23 21.77 18.73
N GLU A 609 27.99 22.80 19.10
CA GLU A 609 28.35 23.11 20.49
C GLU A 609 27.17 23.64 21.33
N GLU A 610 26.13 24.18 20.69
CA GLU A 610 24.96 24.77 21.37
C GLU A 610 23.81 23.77 21.55
N VAL A 611 23.87 22.60 20.90
CA VAL A 611 22.79 21.57 20.94
C VAL A 611 22.52 21.08 22.35
N ASP A 612 23.56 20.88 23.15
CA ASP A 612 23.44 20.42 24.54
C ASP A 612 22.67 21.44 25.41
N GLU A 613 22.94 22.73 25.22
CA GLU A 613 22.24 23.81 25.93
C GLU A 613 20.76 23.87 25.54
N PHE A 614 20.41 23.71 24.24
CA PHE A 614 19.02 23.60 23.79
C PHE A 614 18.28 22.45 24.46
N ILE A 615 18.94 21.29 24.56
CA ILE A 615 18.34 20.09 25.17
C ILE A 615 18.14 20.33 26.68
N ASN A 616 19.15 20.87 27.38
CA ASN A 616 19.02 21.18 28.81
C ASN A 616 17.91 22.20 29.07
N TYR A 617 17.81 23.28 28.28
CA TYR A 617 16.73 24.27 28.38
C TYR A 617 15.36 23.61 28.28
N CYS A 618 15.16 22.69 27.34
CA CYS A 618 13.90 21.98 27.17
C CYS A 618 13.61 20.98 28.32
N CYS A 619 14.64 20.32 28.87
CA CYS A 619 14.51 19.45 30.05
C CYS A 619 14.02 20.23 31.27
N GLN A 620 14.67 21.37 31.56
CA GLN A 620 14.29 22.25 32.66
C GLN A 620 12.89 22.84 32.44
N LEU A 621 12.54 23.21 31.20
CA LEU A 621 11.20 23.72 30.86
C LEU A 621 10.11 22.66 31.07
N ALA A 622 10.37 21.40 30.69
CA ALA A 622 9.44 20.30 30.89
C ALA A 622 9.19 20.04 32.39
N TRP A 623 10.25 20.07 33.21
CA TRP A 623 10.14 19.98 34.67
C TRP A 623 9.34 21.15 35.26
N PHE A 624 9.63 22.38 34.84
CA PHE A 624 8.90 23.57 35.28
C PHE A 624 7.40 23.51 34.93
N THR A 625 7.08 23.03 33.73
CA THR A 625 5.69 22.81 33.28
C THR A 625 4.96 21.82 34.19
N LEU A 626 5.64 20.73 34.59
CA LEU A 626 5.09 19.74 35.52
C LEU A 626 4.84 20.35 36.91
N GLN A 627 5.80 21.10 37.46
CA GLN A 627 5.71 21.76 38.76
C GLN A 627 4.53 22.74 38.84
N LYS A 628 4.28 23.49 37.76
CA LYS A 628 3.13 24.39 37.65
C LYS A 628 1.79 23.65 37.44
N LYS A 629 1.82 22.35 37.09
CA LYS A 629 0.65 21.52 36.78
C LYS A 629 -0.22 22.09 35.66
N VAL A 630 0.41 22.70 34.65
CA VAL A 630 -0.27 23.29 33.49
C VAL A 630 0.17 22.60 32.19
N LYS A 631 -0.66 22.69 31.14
CA LYS A 631 -0.30 22.20 29.79
C LYS A 631 0.28 23.29 28.89
N GLU A 632 -0.04 24.54 29.19
CA GLU A 632 0.41 25.73 28.48
C GLU A 632 0.99 26.70 29.51
N LEU A 633 2.08 27.38 29.14
CA LEU A 633 2.73 28.39 29.94
C LEU A 633 2.47 29.77 29.35
N GLU A 634 2.02 30.70 30.17
CA GLU A 634 1.89 32.10 29.76
C GLU A 634 3.27 32.76 29.61
N LEU A 635 3.36 33.81 28.78
CA LEU A 635 4.60 34.55 28.57
C LEU A 635 5.24 35.06 29.89
N ASN A 636 4.46 35.37 30.91
CA ASN A 636 4.98 35.80 32.22
C ASN A 636 5.65 34.66 32.99
N GLU A 637 5.10 33.45 32.92
CA GLU A 637 5.69 32.25 33.53
C GLU A 637 6.97 31.84 32.82
N LEU A 638 7.02 31.98 31.47
CA LEU A 638 8.24 31.75 30.69
C LEU A 638 9.33 32.77 30.99
N LYS A 639 8.99 34.02 31.31
CA LYS A 639 9.95 35.03 31.80
C LYS A 639 10.52 34.64 33.16
N GLU A 640 9.68 34.17 34.08
CA GLU A 640 10.11 33.66 35.39
C GLU A 640 11.09 32.48 35.20
N PHE A 641 10.69 31.49 34.41
CA PHE A 641 11.50 30.32 34.08
C PHE A 641 12.84 30.70 33.43
N SER A 642 12.82 31.49 32.35
CA SER A 642 14.04 31.81 31.59
C SER A 642 15.03 32.64 32.41
N LYS A 643 14.53 33.45 33.36
CA LYS A 643 15.38 34.16 34.32
C LYS A 643 16.06 33.17 35.28
N ALA A 644 15.29 32.27 35.91
CA ALA A 644 15.83 31.26 36.81
C ALA A 644 16.85 30.34 36.10
N TYR A 645 16.54 29.87 34.89
CA TYR A 645 17.46 29.08 34.07
C TYR A 645 18.77 29.84 33.78
N SER A 646 18.67 31.11 33.40
CA SER A 646 19.84 31.93 33.05
C SER A 646 20.72 32.27 34.26
N GLU A 647 20.18 32.23 35.49
CA GLU A 647 20.93 32.43 36.73
C GLU A 647 21.73 31.17 37.14
N GLU A 648 21.23 29.97 36.81
CA GLU A 648 21.83 28.69 37.22
C GLU A 648 22.70 28.04 36.13
N TYR A 649 22.32 28.19 34.85
CA TYR A 649 22.96 27.52 33.72
C TYR A 649 23.59 28.54 32.74
N ALA A 650 23.10 28.60 31.51
CA ALA A 650 23.57 29.49 30.46
C ALA A 650 22.58 30.64 30.23
N TYR A 651 23.09 31.84 29.93
CA TYR A 651 22.24 32.97 29.59
C TYR A 651 21.46 32.72 28.29
N VAL A 652 20.13 32.88 28.35
CA VAL A 652 19.24 32.72 27.20
C VAL A 652 18.35 33.94 27.04
N GLU A 653 18.36 34.53 25.86
CA GLU A 653 17.37 35.55 25.49
C GLU A 653 16.05 34.87 25.11
N LEU A 654 15.01 35.11 25.92
CA LEU A 654 13.73 34.39 25.85
C LEU A 654 13.06 34.50 24.47
N THR A 655 13.01 35.71 23.89
CA THR A 655 12.25 35.95 22.65
C THR A 655 12.86 35.19 21.48
N SER A 656 14.17 35.25 21.34
CA SER A 656 14.96 34.51 20.37
C SER A 656 14.79 33.01 20.59
N ARG A 657 14.89 32.53 21.84
CA ARG A 657 14.74 31.10 22.15
C ARG A 657 13.36 30.57 21.78
N LEU A 658 12.28 31.27 22.14
CA LEU A 658 10.93 30.85 21.81
C LEU A 658 10.71 30.80 20.28
N ASN A 659 11.21 31.80 19.55
CA ASN A 659 11.14 31.79 18.08
C ASN A 659 11.92 30.61 17.47
N GLN A 660 13.11 30.30 17.98
CA GLN A 660 13.91 29.15 17.55
C GLN A 660 13.18 27.83 17.82
N LEU A 661 12.65 27.63 19.03
CA LEU A 661 11.93 26.42 19.41
C LEU A 661 10.60 26.25 18.66
N CYS A 662 9.90 27.34 18.35
CA CYS A 662 8.69 27.30 17.50
C CYS A 662 9.03 26.97 16.04
N THR A 663 10.12 27.53 15.52
CA THR A 663 10.60 27.24 14.16
C THR A 663 11.04 25.78 14.04
N ALA A 664 11.74 25.27 15.05
CA ALA A 664 12.11 23.86 15.17
C ALA A 664 10.93 22.94 15.54
N LYS A 665 9.71 23.46 15.70
CA LYS A 665 8.51 22.69 16.07
C LYS A 665 8.68 21.84 17.35
N LEU A 666 9.47 22.34 18.29
CA LEU A 666 9.55 21.79 19.65
C LEU A 666 8.50 22.44 20.55
N LEU A 667 8.21 23.72 20.31
CA LEU A 667 7.12 24.45 20.94
C LEU A 667 6.12 24.93 19.88
N ILE A 668 4.90 25.21 20.33
CA ILE A 668 3.85 25.90 19.56
C ILE A 668 3.33 27.07 20.40
N ARG A 669 2.91 28.15 19.72
CA ARG A 669 2.34 29.35 20.34
C ARG A 669 0.84 29.37 20.13
N HIS A 670 0.08 29.52 21.21
CA HIS A 670 -1.37 29.72 21.22
C HIS A 670 -1.68 31.10 21.82
N GLY A 671 -1.90 32.11 20.97
CA GLY A 671 -2.08 33.49 21.44
C GLY A 671 -0.86 34.00 22.21
N GLU A 672 -1.00 34.22 23.52
CA GLU A 672 0.10 34.65 24.43
C GLU A 672 0.70 33.50 25.28
N SER A 673 0.26 32.27 25.02
CA SER A 673 0.71 31.05 25.72
C SER A 673 1.53 30.16 24.81
N TYR A 674 2.36 29.28 25.40
CA TYR A 674 3.19 28.31 24.69
C TYR A 674 3.06 26.91 25.30
N SER A 675 3.13 25.90 24.46
CA SER A 675 3.18 24.48 24.87
C SER A 675 4.16 23.71 24.01
N PHE A 676 4.52 22.50 24.46
CA PHE A 676 5.26 21.56 23.63
C PHE A 676 4.42 21.16 22.42
N CYS A 677 5.02 21.27 21.22
CA CYS A 677 4.31 21.07 19.96
C CYS A 677 3.71 19.67 19.82
N TYR A 678 4.37 18.65 20.39
CA TYR A 678 3.89 17.28 20.41
C TYR A 678 4.07 16.66 21.81
N PRO A 679 3.15 15.78 22.26
CA PRO A 679 3.25 15.14 23.57
C PRO A 679 4.57 14.40 23.79
N TYR A 680 5.10 13.71 22.79
CA TYR A 680 6.38 13.01 22.94
C TYR A 680 7.55 13.94 23.24
N VAL A 681 7.54 15.18 22.73
CA VAL A 681 8.64 16.13 22.97
C VAL A 681 8.68 16.47 24.45
N TYR A 682 7.51 16.72 25.04
CA TYR A 682 7.37 16.92 26.48
C TYR A 682 7.85 15.71 27.28
N TYR A 683 7.31 14.50 27.02
CA TYR A 683 7.68 13.33 27.81
C TYR A 683 9.14 12.89 27.61
N PHE A 684 9.73 13.14 26.44
CA PHE A 684 11.15 12.89 26.17
C PHE A 684 12.02 13.75 27.09
N PHE A 685 11.80 15.07 27.07
CA PHE A 685 12.58 16.01 27.89
C PHE A 685 12.31 15.84 29.39
N LEU A 686 11.06 15.55 29.78
CA LEU A 686 10.75 15.21 31.17
C LEU A 686 11.44 13.92 31.59
N GLY A 687 11.38 12.87 30.78
CA GLY A 687 12.06 11.60 31.04
C GLY A 687 13.57 11.76 31.17
N LYS A 688 14.19 12.62 30.35
CA LYS A 688 15.61 12.97 30.45
C LYS A 688 15.93 13.71 31.76
N TYR A 689 15.12 14.71 32.12
CA TYR A 689 15.28 15.41 33.41
C TYR A 689 15.22 14.44 34.60
N LEU A 690 14.21 13.56 34.62
CA LEU A 690 14.06 12.57 35.70
C LEU A 690 15.26 11.62 35.76
N ALA A 691 15.81 11.21 34.61
CA ALA A 691 16.96 10.31 34.53
C ALA A 691 18.22 10.90 35.17
N GLU A 692 18.46 12.18 34.97
CA GLU A 692 19.62 12.92 35.48
C GLU A 692 19.49 13.25 36.97
N ASN A 693 18.26 13.26 37.52
CA ASN A 693 17.96 13.70 38.88
C ASN A 693 17.40 12.59 39.79
N LEU A 694 17.59 11.30 39.46
CA LEU A 694 17.07 10.16 40.25
C LEU A 694 17.53 10.11 41.72
N ASN A 695 18.65 10.77 42.05
CA ASN A 695 19.16 10.82 43.43
C ASN A 695 18.42 11.84 44.30
N ASP A 696 17.59 12.70 43.72
CA ASP A 696 16.73 13.62 44.44
C ASP A 696 15.53 12.88 45.08
N GLY A 697 15.22 13.21 46.33
CA GLY A 697 14.12 12.59 47.09
C GLY A 697 12.74 12.85 46.48
N GLU A 698 12.51 14.04 45.92
CA GLU A 698 11.25 14.41 45.26
C GLU A 698 11.10 13.65 43.93
N VAL A 699 12.15 13.66 43.11
CA VAL A 699 12.16 12.98 41.81
C VAL A 699 11.99 11.47 41.97
N SER A 700 12.71 10.85 42.91
CA SER A 700 12.58 9.40 43.15
C SER A 700 11.19 9.02 43.67
N GLN A 701 10.55 9.84 44.51
CA GLN A 701 9.16 9.63 44.93
C GLN A 701 8.18 9.75 43.76
N LEU A 702 8.34 10.76 42.92
CA LEU A 702 7.53 10.95 41.72
C LEU A 702 7.63 9.75 40.78
N VAL A 703 8.84 9.25 40.52
CA VAL A 703 9.07 8.08 39.67
C VAL A 703 8.39 6.83 40.24
N ARG A 704 8.45 6.60 41.56
CA ARG A 704 7.71 5.48 42.19
C ARG A 704 6.21 5.61 41.99
N HIS A 705 5.66 6.81 42.18
CA HIS A 705 4.25 7.07 41.98
C HIS A 705 3.83 6.83 40.52
N TYR A 706 4.60 7.31 39.54
CA TYR A 706 4.32 7.04 38.12
C TYR A 706 4.39 5.54 37.79
N CYS A 707 5.37 4.81 38.33
CA CYS A 707 5.48 3.36 38.17
C CYS A 707 4.29 2.59 38.78
N SER A 708 3.69 3.09 39.86
CA SER A 708 2.49 2.47 40.46
C SER A 708 1.16 2.89 39.82
N HIS A 709 1.18 3.79 38.83
CA HIS A 709 0.00 4.34 38.16
C HIS A 709 0.14 4.31 36.62
N LEU A 710 0.81 3.29 36.07
CA LEU A 710 1.07 3.18 34.61
C LEU A 710 -0.19 2.99 33.75
N TYR A 711 -1.38 2.89 34.35
CA TYR A 711 -2.65 2.97 33.62
C TYR A 711 -2.97 4.41 33.15
N VAL A 712 -2.34 5.42 33.76
CA VAL A 712 -2.41 6.82 33.35
C VAL A 712 -1.46 7.05 32.18
N LYS A 713 -2.00 7.60 31.09
CA LYS A 713 -1.26 7.76 29.82
C LYS A 713 0.02 8.59 29.98
N ASP A 714 -0.08 9.71 30.69
CA ASP A 714 1.04 10.66 30.89
C ASP A 714 2.20 10.00 31.66
N TYR A 715 1.89 9.20 32.67
CA TYR A 715 2.88 8.53 33.51
C TYR A 715 3.57 7.39 32.76
N ALA A 716 2.80 6.56 32.06
CA ALA A 716 3.34 5.48 31.24
C ALA A 716 4.32 6.00 30.18
N ASN A 717 3.95 7.09 29.50
CA ASN A 717 4.79 7.71 28.49
C ASN A 717 6.08 8.29 29.09
N THR A 718 5.97 8.98 30.23
CA THR A 718 7.15 9.54 30.92
C THR A 718 8.11 8.46 31.39
N ILE A 719 7.60 7.40 32.02
CA ILE A 719 8.43 6.26 32.48
C ILE A 719 9.10 5.57 31.30
N LEU A 720 8.40 5.44 30.18
CA LEU A 720 8.98 4.85 28.97
C LEU A 720 10.20 5.65 28.47
N PHE A 721 10.13 6.99 28.43
CA PHE A 721 11.29 7.82 28.08
C PHE A 721 12.38 7.80 29.15
N LEU A 722 12.00 7.79 30.43
CA LEU A 722 12.96 7.64 31.54
C LEU A 722 13.79 6.35 31.39
N THR A 723 13.17 5.22 31.06
CA THR A 723 13.87 3.94 30.86
C THR A 723 14.81 3.92 29.65
N HIS A 724 14.64 4.86 28.73
CA HIS A 724 15.56 5.07 27.63
C HIS A 724 16.79 5.88 28.07
N HIS A 725 16.58 6.95 28.84
CA HIS A 725 17.66 7.82 29.30
C HIS A 725 18.45 7.26 30.49
N SER A 726 17.89 6.32 31.26
CA SER A 726 18.55 5.74 32.44
C SER A 726 18.48 4.22 32.50
N LYS A 727 19.56 3.62 32.99
CA LYS A 727 19.70 2.18 33.28
C LYS A 727 19.64 1.86 34.77
N SER A 728 19.21 2.81 35.59
CA SER A 728 19.21 2.68 37.05
C SER A 728 18.35 1.48 37.50
N PRO A 729 18.87 0.59 38.37
CA PRO A 729 18.10 -0.52 38.94
C PRO A 729 16.78 -0.11 39.58
N PHE A 730 16.80 1.05 40.22
CA PHE A 730 15.64 1.67 40.83
C PHE A 730 14.40 1.71 39.94
N ILE A 731 14.57 1.95 38.64
CA ILE A 731 13.44 2.09 37.70
C ILE A 731 12.77 0.74 37.48
N TYR A 732 13.53 -0.28 37.06
CA TYR A 732 12.93 -1.60 36.81
C TYR A 732 12.49 -2.28 38.11
N ASP A 733 13.15 -2.04 39.24
CA ASP A 733 12.71 -2.54 40.54
C ASP A 733 11.36 -1.93 40.94
N SER A 734 11.13 -0.65 40.65
CA SER A 734 9.86 0.04 40.92
C SER A 734 8.73 -0.49 40.03
N ILE A 735 9.01 -0.72 38.75
CA ILE A 735 8.03 -1.29 37.80
C ILE A 735 7.72 -2.75 38.15
N LYS A 736 8.75 -3.53 38.51
CA LYS A 736 8.60 -4.91 38.99
C LYS A 736 7.74 -4.96 40.25
N ALA A 737 8.00 -4.09 41.23
CA ALA A 737 7.19 -4.02 42.46
C ALA A 737 5.72 -3.66 42.16
N ALA A 738 5.48 -2.77 41.19
CA ALA A 738 4.13 -2.45 40.74
C ALA A 738 3.43 -3.68 40.11
N LEU A 739 4.12 -4.44 39.25
CA LEU A 739 3.59 -5.67 38.65
C LEU A 739 3.31 -6.76 39.70
N ALA A 740 4.24 -6.94 40.65
CA ALA A 740 4.13 -7.89 41.75
C ALA A 740 2.96 -7.56 42.70
N GLY A 741 2.57 -6.28 42.80
CA GLY A 741 1.41 -5.85 43.57
C GLY A 741 0.06 -6.16 42.91
N LEU A 742 0.02 -6.39 41.59
CA LEU A 742 -1.21 -6.67 40.85
C LEU A 742 -1.61 -8.14 40.98
N PHE A 743 -2.85 -8.37 41.43
CA PHE A 743 -3.44 -9.70 41.63
C PHE A 743 -2.57 -10.61 42.52
N ASN A 744 -1.88 -10.02 43.50
CA ASN A 744 -0.88 -10.68 44.34
C ASN A 744 -1.47 -11.72 45.31
N ASP A 745 -2.78 -11.69 45.50
CA ASP A 745 -3.56 -12.62 46.29
C ASP A 745 -3.87 -13.92 45.54
N LYS A 746 -3.57 -13.98 44.24
CA LYS A 746 -3.83 -15.13 43.38
C LYS A 746 -2.53 -15.86 42.99
N PRO A 747 -2.51 -17.20 42.95
CA PRO A 747 -1.44 -17.94 42.30
C PRO A 747 -1.57 -17.90 40.77
N PRO A 748 -0.44 -17.89 40.02
CA PRO A 748 -0.48 -17.91 38.55
C PRO A 748 -1.14 -19.21 38.02
N ILE A 749 -1.80 -19.12 36.85
CA ILE A 749 -2.28 -20.28 36.09
C ILE A 749 -1.13 -21.10 35.53
N ASP A 750 -1.16 -22.41 35.76
CA ASP A 750 -0.25 -23.37 35.14
C ASP A 750 -0.90 -24.12 33.97
N TYR A 751 -2.25 -24.22 33.93
CA TYR A 751 -3.08 -25.03 33.02
C TYR A 751 -3.03 -26.55 33.24
N ASP A 752 -2.15 -27.04 34.11
CA ASP A 752 -2.19 -28.40 34.64
C ASP A 752 -3.07 -28.43 35.91
N GLY A 753 -4.10 -29.27 35.91
CA GLY A 753 -5.17 -29.28 36.95
C GLY A 753 -6.15 -28.09 36.89
N ASP A 754 -5.68 -26.88 36.56
CA ASP A 754 -6.50 -25.65 36.49
C ASP A 754 -7.63 -25.70 35.45
N THR A 755 -7.50 -26.59 34.47
CA THR A 755 -8.39 -26.71 33.31
C THR A 755 -9.48 -27.76 33.48
N GLU A 756 -9.49 -28.52 34.59
CA GLU A 756 -10.42 -29.64 34.81
C GLU A 756 -11.89 -29.23 34.59
N MET A 757 -12.32 -28.11 35.19
CA MET A 757 -13.69 -27.61 35.03
C MET A 757 -14.04 -27.23 33.58
N LEU A 758 -13.09 -26.68 32.82
CA LEU A 758 -13.31 -26.29 31.43
C LEU A 758 -13.34 -27.53 30.53
N ASN A 759 -12.53 -28.53 30.85
CA ASN A 759 -12.50 -29.80 30.14
C ASN A 759 -13.82 -30.58 30.31
N GLU A 760 -14.58 -30.38 31.40
CA GLU A 760 -15.94 -30.94 31.56
C GLU A 760 -16.98 -30.32 30.60
N LEU A 761 -16.72 -29.14 30.02
CA LEU A 761 -17.66 -28.45 29.13
C LEU A 761 -17.72 -29.07 27.73
N VAL A 762 -16.68 -29.82 27.32
CA VAL A 762 -16.54 -30.39 25.98
C VAL A 762 -15.96 -31.81 26.03
N GLU A 763 -16.50 -32.74 25.22
CA GLU A 763 -15.97 -34.11 25.15
C GLU A 763 -14.59 -34.21 24.47
N SER A 764 -14.30 -33.28 23.56
CA SER A 764 -13.01 -33.16 22.86
C SER A 764 -12.81 -31.72 22.36
N ALA A 765 -11.56 -31.30 22.14
CA ALA A 765 -11.27 -30.02 21.50
C ALA A 765 -11.96 -29.96 20.12
N PRO A 766 -12.77 -28.93 19.82
CA PRO A 766 -13.43 -28.83 18.53
C PRO A 766 -12.41 -28.66 17.40
N SER A 767 -12.67 -29.28 16.25
CA SER A 767 -11.81 -29.10 15.06
C SER A 767 -11.88 -27.63 14.58
N LEU A 768 -10.77 -26.91 14.70
CA LEU A 768 -10.60 -25.62 14.05
C LEU A 768 -10.39 -25.83 12.55
N ILE A 769 -10.96 -24.92 11.76
CA ILE A 769 -10.80 -24.91 10.31
C ILE A 769 -9.85 -23.77 9.96
N TYR A 770 -8.73 -24.11 9.34
CA TYR A 770 -7.89 -23.14 8.64
C TYR A 770 -8.42 -22.95 7.22
N HIS A 771 -8.69 -21.70 6.85
CA HIS A 771 -9.06 -21.35 5.48
C HIS A 771 -7.80 -21.00 4.70
N LYS A 772 -7.48 -21.78 3.66
CA LYS A 772 -6.32 -21.49 2.80
C LYS A 772 -6.62 -20.25 1.95
N GLY A 773 -6.15 -19.08 2.38
CA GLY A 773 -6.25 -17.80 1.68
C GLY A 773 -4.87 -17.13 1.45
N ASN A 774 -4.86 -15.99 0.77
CA ASN A 774 -3.65 -15.18 0.62
C ASN A 774 -3.33 -14.51 1.97
N ALA A 775 -2.19 -14.85 2.58
CA ALA A 775 -1.74 -14.26 3.84
C ALA A 775 -1.64 -12.72 3.78
N GLU A 776 -1.34 -12.15 2.61
CA GLU A 776 -1.28 -10.70 2.44
C GLU A 776 -2.65 -10.02 2.55
N GLU A 777 -3.68 -10.63 1.94
CA GLU A 777 -5.05 -10.11 1.98
C GLU A 777 -5.62 -10.22 3.40
N GLN A 778 -5.37 -11.35 4.06
CA GLN A 778 -5.75 -11.56 5.47
C GLN A 778 -5.06 -10.57 6.42
N ARG A 779 -3.76 -10.29 6.23
CA ARG A 779 -3.06 -9.25 7.01
C ARG A 779 -3.71 -7.88 6.83
N ARG A 780 -4.06 -7.53 5.59
CA ARG A 780 -4.71 -6.25 5.29
C ARG A 780 -6.08 -6.14 5.97
N GLU A 781 -6.89 -7.20 5.93
CA GLU A 781 -8.17 -7.28 6.64
C GLU A 781 -7.99 -7.14 8.16
N ILE A 782 -6.98 -7.80 8.74
CA ILE A 782 -6.67 -7.68 10.18
C ILE A 782 -6.27 -6.24 10.53
N ARG A 783 -5.46 -5.57 9.70
CA ARG A 783 -5.07 -4.17 9.93
C ARG A 783 -6.25 -3.22 9.83
N GLU A 784 -7.16 -3.46 8.88
CA GLU A 784 -8.40 -2.70 8.74
C GLU A 784 -9.30 -2.86 9.98
N LEU A 785 -9.44 -4.09 10.51
CA LEU A 785 -10.14 -4.31 11.77
C LEU A 785 -9.46 -3.60 12.96
N GLN A 786 -8.13 -3.53 12.97
CA GLN A 786 -7.40 -2.79 14.00
C GLN A 786 -7.65 -1.28 13.91
N ASP A 787 -7.72 -0.74 12.69
CA ASP A 787 -8.11 0.65 12.44
C ASP A 787 -9.54 0.92 12.94
N ASP A 788 -10.49 0.03 12.63
CA ASP A 788 -11.88 0.14 13.11
C ASP A 788 -11.98 0.11 14.65
N ILE A 789 -11.21 -0.79 15.29
CA ILE A 789 -11.14 -0.89 16.75
C ILE A 789 -10.55 0.40 17.33
N GLU A 790 -9.47 0.94 16.77
CA GLU A 790 -8.85 2.18 17.26
C GLU A 790 -9.77 3.40 17.06
N ALA A 791 -10.49 3.47 15.93
CA ALA A 791 -11.47 4.51 15.65
C ALA A 791 -12.65 4.48 16.64
N GLY A 792 -13.19 3.30 16.96
CA GLY A 792 -14.25 3.11 17.94
C GLY A 792 -13.78 3.26 19.40
N SER A 793 -12.50 2.99 19.66
CA SER A 793 -11.85 3.09 20.96
C SER A 793 -11.16 4.44 21.11
N SER A 794 -11.93 5.54 21.10
CA SER A 794 -11.41 6.81 21.64
C SER A 794 -10.81 6.53 23.02
N SER A 795 -9.49 6.56 23.10
CA SER A 795 -8.70 5.95 24.17
C SER A 795 -9.11 6.47 25.55
N HIS A 796 -9.92 5.70 26.29
CA HIS A 796 -10.37 6.01 27.66
C HIS A 796 -9.26 5.84 28.72
N SER A 797 -7.98 5.90 28.34
CA SER A 797 -6.90 5.95 29.34
C SER A 797 -6.95 7.32 30.01
N PRO A 798 -7.06 7.38 31.35
CA PRO A 798 -7.11 8.66 32.04
C PRO A 798 -5.81 9.45 31.79
N THR A 799 -5.95 10.75 31.57
CA THR A 799 -4.82 11.68 31.66
C THR A 799 -4.48 11.96 33.12
N ALA A 800 -3.36 12.60 33.43
CA ALA A 800 -2.98 12.91 34.82
C ALA A 800 -4.06 13.71 35.58
N SER A 801 -4.84 14.52 34.88
CA SER A 801 -5.98 15.26 35.46
C SER A 801 -7.24 14.41 35.74
N GLN A 802 -7.24 13.15 35.31
CA GLN A 802 -8.34 12.18 35.42
C GLN A 802 -7.90 10.94 36.21
N GLU A 803 -6.79 11.03 36.94
CA GLU A 803 -6.35 9.99 37.84
C GLU A 803 -7.49 9.59 38.80
N LEU A 804 -7.66 8.29 39.02
CA LEU A 804 -8.75 7.76 39.83
C LEU A 804 -8.39 7.80 41.31
N ASP A 805 -9.25 8.40 42.13
CA ASP A 805 -9.18 8.32 43.59
C ASP A 805 -9.82 7.01 44.08
N GLY A 806 -9.04 6.09 44.64
CA GLY A 806 -9.53 4.85 45.27
C GLY A 806 -9.10 3.55 44.57
N ASP A 807 -9.81 2.44 44.87
CA ASP A 807 -9.50 1.12 44.28
C ASP A 807 -9.88 1.07 42.79
N LEU A 808 -8.93 0.63 41.97
CA LEU A 808 -9.14 0.47 40.53
C LEU A 808 -10.20 -0.61 40.23
N ASP A 809 -11.09 -0.32 39.27
CA ASP A 809 -11.98 -1.32 38.71
C ASP A 809 -11.22 -2.38 37.89
N LEU A 810 -11.87 -3.51 37.58
CA LEU A 810 -11.21 -4.60 36.87
C LEU A 810 -10.66 -4.18 35.49
N PRO A 811 -11.38 -3.41 34.64
CA PRO A 811 -10.83 -2.88 33.40
C PRO A 811 -9.57 -2.02 33.60
N SER A 812 -9.55 -1.12 34.59
CA SER A 812 -8.38 -0.27 34.87
C SER A 812 -7.21 -1.08 35.42
N LYS A 813 -7.45 -2.08 36.28
CA LYS A 813 -6.43 -3.03 36.75
C LYS A 813 -5.83 -3.82 35.59
N LEU A 814 -6.63 -4.28 34.63
CA LEU A 814 -6.15 -4.99 33.44
C LEU A 814 -5.35 -4.05 32.52
N ASN A 815 -5.78 -2.81 32.33
CA ASN A 815 -5.01 -1.81 31.59
C ASN A 815 -3.66 -1.54 32.28
N PHE A 816 -3.66 -1.36 33.60
CA PHE A 816 -2.45 -1.19 34.39
C PHE A 816 -1.49 -2.38 34.22
N LEU A 817 -2.00 -3.60 34.37
CA LEU A 817 -1.26 -4.84 34.18
C LEU A 817 -0.57 -4.89 32.82
N PHE A 818 -1.33 -4.74 31.74
CA PHE A 818 -0.76 -4.86 30.40
C PHE A 818 0.19 -3.72 30.06
N LYS A 819 -0.04 -2.49 30.55
CA LYS A 819 0.92 -1.38 30.40
C LYS A 819 2.22 -1.64 31.14
N THR A 820 2.14 -2.23 32.33
CA THR A 820 3.31 -2.58 33.15
C THR A 820 4.13 -3.69 32.48
N VAL A 821 3.46 -4.75 32.01
CA VAL A 821 4.06 -5.85 31.23
C VAL A 821 4.73 -5.34 29.96
N GLU A 822 4.05 -4.43 29.24
CA GLU A 822 4.59 -3.81 28.03
C GLU A 822 5.87 -3.02 28.31
N ILE A 823 5.87 -2.13 29.31
CA ILE A 823 7.04 -1.31 29.65
C ILE A 823 8.20 -2.18 30.13
N LEU A 824 7.94 -3.13 31.02
CA LEU A 824 8.98 -4.00 31.57
C LEU A 824 9.57 -4.95 30.51
N GLY A 825 8.74 -5.48 29.60
CA GLY A 825 9.19 -6.24 28.44
C GLY A 825 10.08 -5.41 27.50
N GLN A 826 9.77 -4.13 27.31
CA GLN A 826 10.63 -3.21 26.53
C GLN A 826 11.99 -2.96 27.20
N ILE A 827 12.04 -2.85 28.53
CA ILE A 827 13.30 -2.73 29.27
C ILE A 827 14.19 -3.96 29.02
N LEU A 828 13.61 -5.17 29.08
CA LEU A 828 14.34 -6.41 28.79
C LEU A 828 14.90 -6.45 27.38
N LYS A 829 14.11 -6.03 26.37
CA LYS A 829 14.56 -6.00 24.97
C LYS A 829 15.66 -4.97 24.75
N ASN A 830 15.49 -3.74 25.27
CA ASN A 830 16.41 -2.63 25.02
C ASN A 830 17.73 -2.78 25.79
N HIS A 831 17.71 -3.41 26.96
CA HIS A 831 18.89 -3.53 27.81
C HIS A 831 19.41 -4.98 27.88
N TYR A 832 19.04 -5.85 26.92
CA TYR A 832 19.44 -7.25 26.93
C TYR A 832 20.97 -7.43 26.99
N GLY A 833 21.74 -6.56 26.33
CA GLY A 833 23.22 -6.64 26.32
C GLY A 833 23.88 -6.16 27.61
N SER A 834 23.19 -5.32 28.40
CA SER A 834 23.74 -4.71 29.63
C SER A 834 23.15 -5.25 30.93
N LEU A 835 21.97 -5.88 30.89
CA LEU A 835 21.38 -6.54 32.06
C LEU A 835 22.05 -7.88 32.34
N ARG A 836 22.29 -8.18 33.62
CA ARG A 836 22.79 -9.49 34.05
C ARG A 836 21.71 -10.56 33.82
N ASN A 837 22.10 -11.76 33.40
CA ASN A 837 21.14 -12.84 33.14
C ASN A 837 20.28 -13.19 34.36
N SER A 838 20.85 -13.16 35.58
CA SER A 838 20.08 -13.37 36.81
C SER A 838 18.93 -12.38 36.98
N ILE A 839 19.14 -11.11 36.59
CA ILE A 839 18.11 -10.07 36.64
C ILE A 839 17.08 -10.30 35.52
N LYS A 840 17.53 -10.71 34.33
CA LYS A 840 16.61 -11.04 33.22
C LYS A 840 15.67 -12.19 33.60
N GLU A 841 16.22 -13.24 34.22
CA GLU A 841 15.47 -14.40 34.70
C GLU A 841 14.40 -13.97 35.73
N GLU A 842 14.80 -13.16 36.71
CA GLU A 842 13.89 -12.60 37.72
C GLU A 842 12.76 -11.75 37.10
N LEU A 843 13.07 -10.88 36.14
CA LEU A 843 12.08 -10.05 35.46
C LEU A 843 11.15 -10.89 34.55
N LEU A 844 11.67 -11.94 33.91
CA LEU A 844 10.87 -12.84 33.08
C LEU A 844 9.87 -13.64 33.90
N HIS A 845 10.25 -14.13 35.09
CA HIS A 845 9.31 -14.76 36.01
C HIS A 845 8.14 -13.83 36.35
N GLU A 846 8.44 -12.59 36.75
CA GLU A 846 7.38 -11.63 37.11
C GLU A 846 6.49 -11.27 35.90
N LEU A 847 7.09 -11.13 34.72
CA LEU A 847 6.37 -10.87 33.47
C LEU A 847 5.44 -12.00 33.07
N PHE A 848 5.77 -13.25 33.39
CA PHE A 848 4.93 -14.40 33.10
C PHE A 848 3.86 -14.55 34.17
N ASP A 849 4.24 -14.46 35.44
CA ASP A 849 3.33 -14.68 36.56
C ASP A 849 2.24 -13.61 36.65
N GLY A 850 2.56 -12.32 36.43
CA GLY A 850 1.58 -11.23 36.56
C GLY A 850 0.31 -11.45 35.73
N PRO A 851 0.40 -11.60 34.40
CA PRO A 851 -0.74 -11.95 33.54
C PRO A 851 -1.43 -13.26 33.93
N LEU A 852 -0.67 -14.28 34.36
CA LEU A 852 -1.23 -15.56 34.78
C LEU A 852 -2.02 -15.46 36.10
N ARG A 853 -1.62 -14.59 37.03
CA ARG A 853 -2.38 -14.26 38.26
C ARG A 853 -3.68 -13.52 37.93
N ALA A 854 -3.64 -12.60 36.98
CA ALA A 854 -4.86 -11.91 36.53
C ALA A 854 -5.82 -12.85 35.79
N LEU A 855 -5.28 -13.81 35.02
CA LEU A 855 -6.10 -14.83 34.36
C LEU A 855 -6.75 -15.78 35.37
N ARG A 856 -6.10 -16.05 36.52
CA ARG A 856 -6.69 -16.82 37.63
C ARG A 856 -8.00 -16.20 38.12
N GLU A 857 -8.01 -14.88 38.35
CA GLU A 857 -9.22 -14.16 38.76
C GLU A 857 -10.37 -14.34 37.74
N PHE A 858 -10.05 -14.30 36.44
CA PHE A 858 -11.03 -14.57 35.39
C PHE A 858 -11.54 -16.02 35.42
N PHE A 859 -10.66 -17.01 35.63
CA PHE A 859 -11.05 -18.42 35.75
C PHE A 859 -11.97 -18.66 36.95
N GLU A 860 -11.66 -18.06 38.10
CA GLU A 860 -12.48 -18.14 39.31
C GLU A 860 -13.85 -17.49 39.12
N LEU A 861 -13.91 -16.33 38.44
CA LEU A 861 -15.16 -15.66 38.10
C LEU A 861 -16.04 -16.57 37.23
N ILE A 862 -15.49 -17.13 36.15
CA ILE A 862 -16.23 -18.04 35.26
C ILE A 862 -16.64 -19.31 35.99
N HIS A 863 -15.76 -19.88 36.83
CA HIS A 863 -16.07 -21.05 37.63
C HIS A 863 -17.31 -20.83 38.51
N SER A 864 -17.41 -19.67 39.15
CA SER A 864 -18.54 -19.33 40.02
C SER A 864 -19.86 -19.08 39.28
N GLN A 865 -19.82 -18.74 37.99
CA GLN A 865 -21.00 -18.35 37.21
C GLN A 865 -21.35 -19.29 36.04
N LYS A 866 -20.56 -20.35 35.81
CA LYS A 866 -20.65 -21.18 34.60
C LYS A 866 -22.06 -21.69 34.30
N ASP A 867 -22.77 -22.20 35.31
CA ASP A 867 -24.07 -22.85 35.10
C ASP A 867 -25.16 -21.81 34.75
N LEU A 868 -25.09 -20.62 35.35
CA LEU A 868 -25.96 -19.49 35.01
C LEU A 868 -25.68 -19.00 33.59
N LEU A 869 -24.40 -18.83 33.24
CA LEU A 869 -23.99 -18.31 31.94
C LEU A 869 -24.36 -19.26 30.79
N VAL A 870 -24.19 -20.57 31.01
CA VAL A 870 -24.66 -21.61 30.07
C VAL A 870 -26.18 -21.61 29.94
N ALA A 871 -26.92 -21.47 31.05
CA ALA A 871 -28.37 -21.44 31.02
C ALA A 871 -28.93 -20.23 30.26
N ASP A 872 -28.35 -19.04 30.48
CA ASP A 872 -28.77 -17.81 29.82
C ASP A 872 -28.51 -17.84 28.31
N ILE A 873 -27.33 -18.31 27.88
CA ILE A 873 -27.00 -18.47 26.45
C ILE A 873 -27.94 -19.50 25.81
N ALA A 874 -28.17 -20.64 26.47
CA ALA A 874 -29.07 -21.67 25.96
C ALA A 874 -30.50 -21.15 25.81
N ALA A 875 -31.00 -20.39 26.80
CA ALA A 875 -32.33 -19.78 26.77
C ALA A 875 -32.46 -18.73 25.66
N HIS A 876 -31.40 -17.95 25.38
CA HIS A 876 -31.38 -17.00 24.28
C HIS A 876 -31.45 -17.69 22.91
N LEU A 877 -30.66 -18.75 22.71
CA LEU A 877 -30.66 -19.55 21.47
C LEU A 877 -32.02 -20.22 21.23
N GLN A 878 -32.66 -20.73 22.28
CA GLN A 878 -33.96 -21.39 22.20
C GLN A 878 -35.09 -20.41 21.82
N ARG A 879 -34.96 -19.12 22.13
CA ARG A 879 -35.89 -18.07 21.67
C ARG A 879 -35.69 -17.68 20.20
N GLY A 880 -34.49 -17.86 19.65
CA GLY A 880 -34.16 -17.52 18.25
C GLY A 880 -34.37 -18.66 17.25
N HIS A 881 -34.45 -19.91 17.71
CA HIS A 881 -34.57 -21.10 16.85
C HIS A 881 -35.62 -22.09 17.39
N GLU A 882 -36.88 -21.96 16.97
CA GLU A 882 -38.02 -22.79 17.42
C GLU A 882 -37.87 -24.31 17.18
N SER A 883 -36.88 -24.75 16.39
CA SER A 883 -36.65 -26.16 16.04
C SER A 883 -35.44 -26.82 16.70
N ALA A 884 -34.64 -26.09 17.49
CA ALA A 884 -33.47 -26.64 18.17
C ALA A 884 -33.87 -27.34 19.49
N SER A 885 -33.34 -28.53 19.75
CA SER A 885 -33.61 -29.24 21.01
C SER A 885 -32.92 -28.53 22.18
N GLU A 886 -33.52 -28.59 23.38
CA GLU A 886 -32.94 -27.97 24.60
C GLU A 886 -31.54 -28.53 24.91
N ASP A 887 -31.30 -29.81 24.62
CA ASP A 887 -30.00 -30.46 24.83
C ASP A 887 -28.94 -29.93 23.84
N ASP A 888 -29.31 -29.69 22.58
CA ASP A 888 -28.40 -29.11 21.57
C ASP A 888 -28.05 -27.66 21.91
N CYS A 889 -29.03 -26.86 22.38
CA CYS A 889 -28.78 -25.49 22.86
C CYS A 889 -27.83 -25.46 24.05
N LYS A 890 -27.97 -26.37 25.02
CA LYS A 890 -27.06 -26.49 26.17
C LYS A 890 -25.65 -26.91 25.76
N LYS A 891 -25.52 -27.88 24.84
CA LYS A 891 -24.20 -28.28 24.29
C LYS A 891 -23.52 -27.13 23.57
N PHE A 892 -24.25 -26.37 22.75
CA PHE A 892 -23.71 -25.19 22.08
C PHE A 892 -23.28 -24.12 23.09
N ALA A 893 -24.11 -23.83 24.09
CA ALA A 893 -23.78 -22.86 25.14
C ALA A 893 -22.53 -23.24 25.93
N ARG A 894 -22.38 -24.50 26.34
CA ARG A 894 -21.16 -25.01 27.00
C ARG A 894 -19.92 -24.83 26.13
N ARG A 895 -20.04 -25.16 24.84
CA ARG A 895 -18.96 -24.95 23.86
C ARG A 895 -18.61 -23.48 23.69
N TYR A 896 -19.60 -22.59 23.63
CA TYR A 896 -19.38 -21.16 23.53
C TYR A 896 -18.60 -20.61 24.74
N VAL A 897 -18.95 -21.03 25.95
CA VAL A 897 -18.21 -20.66 27.17
C VAL A 897 -16.78 -21.17 27.11
N PHE A 898 -16.57 -22.43 26.70
CA PHE A 898 -15.23 -22.99 26.50
C PHE A 898 -14.40 -22.16 25.50
N ASP A 899 -14.99 -21.83 24.36
CA ASP A 899 -14.34 -21.03 23.31
C ASP A 899 -14.05 -19.59 23.78
N LEU A 900 -14.94 -18.97 24.55
CA LEU A 900 -14.76 -17.63 25.15
C LEU A 900 -13.59 -17.61 26.14
N VAL A 901 -13.53 -18.58 27.06
CA VAL A 901 -12.43 -18.67 28.02
C VAL A 901 -11.11 -18.98 27.30
N GLY A 902 -11.16 -19.82 26.26
CA GLY A 902 -10.03 -20.07 25.38
C GLY A 902 -9.54 -18.81 24.66
N MET A 903 -10.44 -17.97 24.17
CA MET A 903 -10.12 -16.69 23.53
C MET A 903 -9.43 -15.73 24.51
N VAL A 904 -9.98 -15.53 25.70
CA VAL A 904 -9.39 -14.65 26.72
C VAL A 904 -8.01 -15.17 27.15
N SER A 905 -7.88 -16.48 27.40
CA SER A 905 -6.59 -17.10 27.75
C SER A 905 -5.55 -16.90 26.65
N THR A 906 -5.96 -17.06 25.38
CA THR A 906 -5.11 -16.82 24.21
C THR A 906 -4.64 -15.36 24.15
N ILE A 907 -5.51 -14.38 24.44
CA ILE A 907 -5.14 -12.95 24.50
C ILE A 907 -4.07 -12.68 25.56
N PHE A 908 -4.22 -13.25 26.76
CA PHE A 908 -3.24 -13.09 27.84
C PHE A 908 -1.88 -13.72 27.48
N ILE A 909 -1.89 -14.92 26.91
CA ILE A 909 -0.67 -15.59 26.42
C ILE A 909 -0.01 -14.74 25.34
N TYR A 910 -0.75 -14.27 24.34
CA TYR A 910 -0.20 -13.43 23.27
C TYR A 910 0.37 -12.11 23.80
N LYS A 911 -0.35 -11.37 24.65
CA LYS A 911 0.14 -10.11 25.22
C LYS A 911 1.43 -10.31 26.04
N THR A 912 1.52 -11.42 26.76
CA THR A 912 2.72 -11.78 27.53
C THR A 912 3.88 -12.17 26.61
N ALA A 913 3.64 -13.08 25.67
CA ALA A 913 4.65 -13.56 24.74
C ALA A 913 5.23 -12.44 23.87
N THR A 914 4.37 -11.63 23.23
CA THR A 914 4.76 -10.51 22.36
C THR A 914 5.55 -9.43 23.11
N SER A 915 5.29 -9.23 24.40
CA SER A 915 6.04 -8.27 25.22
C SER A 915 7.49 -8.68 25.47
N VAL A 916 7.83 -9.97 25.40
CA VAL A 916 9.20 -10.49 25.58
C VAL A 916 9.83 -11.04 24.29
N SER A 917 9.04 -11.21 23.22
CA SER A 917 9.49 -11.78 21.95
C SER A 917 10.66 -10.99 21.35
N SER A 918 11.82 -11.62 21.32
CA SER A 918 13.09 -11.12 20.78
C SER A 918 14.05 -12.29 20.59
N GLU A 919 14.73 -12.35 19.45
CA GLU A 919 15.77 -13.37 19.17
C GLU A 919 16.85 -13.42 20.25
N LYS A 920 17.16 -12.26 20.86
CA LYS A 920 18.21 -12.12 21.87
C LYS A 920 17.79 -12.59 23.26
N LEU A 921 16.49 -12.81 23.49
CA LEU A 921 15.95 -13.25 24.77
C LEU A 921 15.54 -14.73 24.77
N LEU A 922 15.46 -15.38 23.60
CA LEU A 922 15.01 -16.76 23.48
C LEU A 922 15.77 -17.72 24.40
N ASP A 923 17.10 -17.66 24.44
CA ASP A 923 17.90 -18.55 25.30
C ASP A 923 17.57 -18.40 26.79
N VAL A 924 17.34 -17.15 27.23
CA VAL A 924 17.00 -16.85 28.63
C VAL A 924 15.57 -17.30 28.94
N ILE A 925 14.63 -17.08 28.00
CA ILE A 925 13.26 -17.56 28.09
C ILE A 925 13.26 -19.08 28.22
N SER A 926 13.95 -19.80 27.32
CA SER A 926 14.04 -21.26 27.37
C SER A 926 14.62 -21.75 28.69
N LYS A 927 15.60 -21.04 29.28
CA LYS A 927 16.13 -21.37 30.60
C LYS A 927 15.06 -21.24 31.69
N VAL A 928 14.37 -20.09 31.76
CA VAL A 928 13.29 -19.82 32.73
C VAL A 928 12.16 -20.85 32.62
N VAL A 929 11.77 -21.23 31.39
CA VAL A 929 10.72 -22.23 31.15
C VAL A 929 11.15 -23.64 31.58
N ASN A 930 12.41 -24.01 31.34
CA ASN A 930 12.92 -25.32 31.76
C ASN A 930 13.07 -25.43 33.29
N GLU A 931 13.29 -24.33 34.00
CA GLU A 931 13.40 -24.29 35.47
C GLU A 931 12.04 -24.35 36.18
N SER A 932 10.96 -23.82 35.58
CA SER A 932 9.62 -23.80 36.19
C SER A 932 8.79 -25.07 35.94
N ASP A 933 9.11 -25.84 34.88
CA ASP A 933 8.34 -26.98 34.34
C ASP A 933 6.85 -26.68 34.04
N SER A 934 6.45 -25.41 34.00
CA SER A 934 5.05 -24.97 33.83
C SER A 934 4.51 -25.17 32.41
N VAL A 935 3.24 -25.60 32.27
CA VAL A 935 2.56 -25.72 30.96
C VAL A 935 2.25 -24.34 30.39
N ALA A 936 1.84 -23.39 31.24
CA ALA A 936 1.64 -21.99 30.85
C ALA A 936 2.93 -21.35 30.30
N TYR A 937 4.07 -21.57 30.97
CA TYR A 937 5.35 -21.04 30.51
C TYR A 937 5.76 -21.62 29.14
N LYS A 938 5.56 -22.92 28.93
CA LYS A 938 5.82 -23.58 27.63
C LYS A 938 4.94 -23.01 26.51
N LEU A 939 3.66 -22.71 26.79
CA LEU A 939 2.78 -22.04 25.83
C LEU A 939 3.26 -20.62 25.48
N ILE A 940 3.71 -19.86 26.49
CA ILE A 940 4.26 -18.51 26.29
C ILE A 940 5.53 -18.56 25.44
N GLU A 941 6.45 -19.50 25.70
CA GLU A 941 7.66 -19.70 24.90
C GLU A 941 7.35 -20.03 23.43
N ILE A 942 6.48 -21.01 23.18
CA ILE A 942 6.06 -21.38 21.81
C ILE A 942 5.43 -20.18 21.11
N THR A 943 4.56 -19.44 21.81
CA THR A 943 3.91 -18.24 21.24
C THR A 943 4.94 -17.16 20.93
N ALA A 944 5.94 -16.95 21.79
CA ALA A 944 7.00 -15.96 21.57
C ALA A 944 7.90 -16.33 20.39
N GLN A 945 8.15 -17.62 20.17
CA GLN A 945 8.88 -18.12 19.00
C GLN A 945 8.06 -17.96 17.71
N LEU A 946 6.75 -18.25 17.75
CA LEU A 946 5.84 -18.10 16.61
C LEU A 946 5.51 -16.65 16.26
N ASP A 947 5.77 -15.70 17.16
CA ASP A 947 5.67 -14.25 16.91
C ASP A 947 6.90 -13.69 16.15
N LEU A 948 7.94 -14.49 15.97
CA LEU A 948 9.14 -14.14 15.21
C LEU A 948 9.10 -14.75 13.81
N PRO A 949 9.71 -14.13 12.79
CA PRO A 949 9.80 -14.67 11.43
C PRO A 949 10.77 -15.87 11.31
N ASN A 950 11.13 -16.49 12.42
CA ASN A 950 12.14 -17.54 12.53
C ASN A 950 11.55 -18.94 12.30
N SER A 951 12.42 -19.96 12.36
CA SER A 951 12.02 -21.36 12.22
C SER A 951 10.97 -21.77 13.24
N ILE A 952 9.90 -22.40 12.76
CA ILE A 952 8.81 -22.93 13.57
C ILE A 952 9.35 -23.96 14.59
N PRO A 953 8.98 -23.86 15.89
CA PRO A 953 9.49 -24.75 16.93
C PRO A 953 8.75 -26.10 16.96
N PHE A 954 8.83 -26.86 15.86
CA PHE A 954 8.12 -28.14 15.69
C PHE A 954 8.33 -29.12 16.85
N ALA A 955 9.58 -29.25 17.33
CA ALA A 955 9.89 -30.18 18.43
C ALA A 955 9.20 -29.78 19.74
N GLY A 956 9.11 -28.47 20.02
CA GLY A 956 8.41 -27.95 21.19
C GLY A 956 6.90 -28.14 21.10
N ILE A 957 6.33 -27.85 19.93
CA ILE A 957 4.90 -28.06 19.64
C ILE A 957 4.52 -29.53 19.77
N ASP A 958 5.24 -30.44 19.11
CA ASP A 958 4.98 -31.88 19.17
C ASP A 958 5.10 -32.44 20.59
N LYS A 959 6.14 -32.03 21.33
CA LYS A 959 6.34 -32.45 22.73
C LYS A 959 5.20 -31.98 23.63
N LEU A 960 4.79 -30.73 23.52
CA LEU A 960 3.71 -30.18 24.35
C LEU A 960 2.36 -30.82 23.99
N ALA A 961 2.05 -30.97 22.70
CA ALA A 961 0.82 -31.60 22.22
C ALA A 961 0.70 -33.06 22.70
N LYS A 962 1.79 -33.83 22.65
CA LYS A 962 1.83 -35.21 23.16
C LYS A 962 1.63 -35.29 24.67
N ASN A 963 2.29 -34.41 25.42
CA ASN A 963 2.19 -34.36 26.88
C ASN A 963 0.79 -33.96 27.34
N GLN A 964 0.13 -33.06 26.61
CA GLN A 964 -1.17 -32.48 26.95
C GLN A 964 -2.33 -33.03 26.12
N LYS A 965 -2.17 -34.21 25.50
CA LYS A 965 -3.18 -34.84 24.62
C LYS A 965 -4.55 -35.05 25.29
N ASN A 966 -4.58 -35.19 26.62
CA ASN A 966 -5.80 -35.39 27.41
C ASN A 966 -6.38 -34.07 27.95
N ASN A 967 -5.79 -32.93 27.62
CA ASN A 967 -6.21 -31.61 28.05
C ASN A 967 -6.76 -30.83 26.83
N PRO A 968 -8.06 -30.97 26.50
CA PRO A 968 -8.63 -30.36 25.30
C PRO A 968 -8.53 -28.83 25.32
N PHE A 969 -8.51 -28.20 26.51
CA PHE A 969 -8.31 -26.76 26.62
C PHE A 969 -6.91 -26.33 26.17
N VAL A 970 -5.85 -26.99 26.64
CA VAL A 970 -4.47 -26.66 26.23
C VAL A 970 -4.27 -26.91 24.73
N ILE A 971 -4.79 -28.02 24.19
CA ILE A 971 -4.74 -28.28 22.74
C ILE A 971 -5.46 -27.16 21.96
N ARG A 972 -6.60 -26.67 22.45
CA ARG A 972 -7.30 -25.54 21.83
C ARG A 972 -6.47 -24.26 21.83
N LEU A 973 -5.76 -23.95 22.92
CA LEU A 973 -4.86 -22.79 22.96
C LEU A 973 -3.72 -22.92 21.94
N MET A 974 -3.11 -24.09 21.85
CA MET A 974 -2.07 -24.37 20.85
C MET A 974 -2.58 -24.19 19.42
N GLN A 975 -3.79 -24.70 19.11
CA GLN A 975 -4.41 -24.51 17.80
C GLN A 975 -4.63 -23.03 17.48
N SER A 976 -5.13 -22.23 18.43
CA SER A 976 -5.33 -20.79 18.24
C SER A 976 -4.03 -20.05 17.94
N VAL A 977 -2.96 -20.36 18.69
CA VAL A 977 -1.64 -19.73 18.49
C VAL A 977 -1.05 -20.10 17.12
N VAL A 978 -1.12 -21.37 16.73
CA VAL A 978 -0.63 -21.84 15.43
C VAL A 978 -1.43 -21.21 14.28
N ILE A 979 -2.75 -21.14 14.38
CA ILE A 979 -3.58 -20.49 13.36
C ILE A 979 -3.26 -19.01 13.24
N GLY A 980 -3.05 -18.31 14.36
CA GLY A 980 -2.60 -16.92 14.37
C GLY A 980 -1.29 -16.75 13.58
N HIS A 981 -0.31 -17.64 13.80
CA HIS A 981 0.93 -17.65 13.01
C HIS A 981 0.67 -17.90 11.51
N LEU A 982 -0.19 -18.85 11.15
CA LEU A 982 -0.47 -19.18 9.74
C LEU A 982 -1.22 -18.07 8.97
N TYR A 983 -1.98 -17.23 9.66
CA TYR A 983 -2.58 -16.03 9.06
C TYR A 983 -1.59 -14.87 8.99
N MET A 984 -0.68 -14.78 9.97
CA MET A 984 0.26 -13.69 10.08
C MET A 984 1.56 -13.90 9.31
N PHE A 985 1.97 -15.13 8.97
CA PHE A 985 3.25 -15.41 8.30
C PHE A 985 3.09 -16.33 7.10
N LYS A 986 3.92 -16.12 6.07
CA LYS A 986 3.95 -17.00 4.91
C LYS A 986 4.67 -18.29 5.26
N THR A 987 3.91 -19.32 5.60
CA THR A 987 4.42 -20.66 5.89
C THR A 987 4.36 -21.55 4.63
N SER A 988 5.36 -22.42 4.44
CA SER A 988 5.39 -23.37 3.31
C SER A 988 4.20 -24.34 3.39
N ASP A 989 3.74 -24.86 2.25
CA ASP A 989 2.62 -25.82 2.24
C ASP A 989 2.95 -27.11 3.02
N ALA A 990 4.22 -27.52 3.03
CA ALA A 990 4.68 -28.68 3.81
C ALA A 990 4.62 -28.40 5.32
N ASP A 991 5.12 -27.24 5.77
CA ASP A 991 5.10 -26.85 7.17
C ASP A 991 3.66 -26.61 7.68
N LYS A 992 2.80 -26.02 6.85
CA LYS A 992 1.35 -25.86 7.12
C LYS A 992 0.68 -27.20 7.36
N GLN A 993 0.90 -28.16 6.46
CA GLN A 993 0.33 -29.51 6.59
C GLN A 993 0.84 -30.20 7.86
N LYS A 994 2.13 -30.09 8.15
CA LYS A 994 2.74 -30.65 9.35
C LYS A 994 2.11 -30.08 10.62
N LEU A 995 2.07 -28.75 10.77
CA LEU A 995 1.44 -28.07 11.91
C LEU A 995 -0.03 -28.45 12.09
N CYS A 996 -0.79 -28.44 10.99
CA CYS A 996 -2.21 -28.79 11.05
C CYS A 996 -2.41 -30.27 11.44
N SER A 997 -1.56 -31.17 10.95
CA SER A 997 -1.62 -32.60 11.28
C SER A 997 -1.27 -32.89 12.74
N GLU A 998 -0.24 -32.23 13.29
CA GLU A 998 0.21 -32.41 14.68
C GLU A 998 -0.84 -31.97 15.70
N LEU A 999 -1.66 -30.96 15.35
CA LEU A 999 -2.69 -30.40 16.23
C LEU A 999 -4.13 -30.75 15.84
N GLY A 1000 -4.34 -31.57 14.81
CA GLY A 1000 -5.68 -31.96 14.35
C GLY A 1000 -6.52 -30.80 13.77
N ILE A 1001 -5.88 -29.81 13.16
CA ILE A 1001 -6.54 -28.67 12.50
C ILE A 1001 -6.99 -29.08 11.10
N GLN A 1002 -8.25 -28.82 10.76
CA GLN A 1002 -8.80 -29.13 9.44
C GLN A 1002 -8.40 -28.04 8.42
N ILE A 1003 -7.91 -28.44 7.25
CA ILE A 1003 -7.59 -27.52 6.15
C ILE A 1003 -8.77 -27.48 5.17
N SER A 1004 -9.40 -26.32 5.02
CA SER A 1004 -10.39 -26.09 3.98
C SER A 1004 -9.77 -25.35 2.79
N ARG A 1005 -10.00 -25.83 1.57
CA ARG A 1005 -9.66 -25.09 0.34
C ARG A 1005 -10.77 -24.07 0.08
N GLN A 1006 -10.41 -22.80 -0.04
CA GLN A 1006 -11.36 -21.77 -0.46
C GLN A 1006 -11.82 -22.05 -1.89
N ARG A 1007 -13.12 -22.33 -2.06
CA ARG A 1007 -13.88 -21.94 -3.24
C ARG A 1007 -14.42 -20.54 -2.97
N ILE A 1008 -13.56 -19.51 -3.05
CA ILE A 1008 -14.05 -18.12 -3.05
C ILE A 1008 -14.65 -17.88 -4.43
N ILE A 1009 -15.99 -17.96 -4.49
CA ILE A 1009 -16.93 -17.23 -5.37
C ILE A 1009 -18.38 -17.63 -4.98
N ASP A 1010 -18.60 -18.76 -4.30
CA ASP A 1010 -19.96 -19.27 -4.06
C ASP A 1010 -20.67 -18.73 -2.79
N TYR A 1011 -19.99 -18.03 -1.87
CA TYR A 1011 -20.62 -17.56 -0.63
C TYR A 1011 -21.16 -16.12 -0.72
N LYS A 1012 -20.58 -15.23 -1.55
CA LYS A 1012 -21.14 -13.88 -1.79
C LYS A 1012 -22.37 -13.86 -2.70
N THR A 1013 -22.64 -14.94 -3.43
CA THR A 1013 -23.81 -15.08 -4.34
C THR A 1013 -25.02 -15.76 -3.70
N LYS A 1014 -24.87 -16.42 -2.54
CA LYS A 1014 -26.01 -17.05 -1.86
C LYS A 1014 -26.85 -16.06 -1.05
N ASP A 1015 -26.23 -15.07 -0.41
CA ASP A 1015 -26.96 -14.06 0.37
C ASP A 1015 -27.54 -12.92 -0.49
N THR A 1016 -27.01 -12.69 -1.70
CA THR A 1016 -27.63 -11.78 -2.68
C THR A 1016 -28.76 -12.40 -3.50
N LYS A 1017 -28.89 -13.74 -3.55
CA LYS A 1017 -30.00 -14.42 -4.24
C LYS A 1017 -31.21 -14.75 -3.36
N ARG A 1018 -31.17 -14.47 -2.05
CA ARG A 1018 -32.33 -14.66 -1.15
C ARG A 1018 -33.08 -13.38 -0.76
N LEU A 1019 -32.72 -12.23 -1.31
CA LEU A 1019 -33.41 -10.94 -1.04
C LEU A 1019 -34.04 -10.27 -2.27
N VAL A 1020 -34.20 -10.95 -3.41
CA VAL A 1020 -34.82 -10.34 -4.63
C VAL A 1020 -36.07 -11.06 -5.17
N ASN A 1021 -36.48 -12.23 -4.63
CA ASN A 1021 -37.67 -12.96 -5.12
C ASN A 1021 -38.80 -13.08 -4.10
N ALA A 1022 -39.28 -11.95 -3.57
CA ALA A 1022 -40.55 -11.90 -2.84
C ALA A 1022 -41.25 -10.54 -3.02
N ASN A 1023 -41.60 -10.19 -4.27
CA ASN A 1023 -42.59 -9.15 -4.59
C ASN A 1023 -43.02 -9.26 -6.06
N SER A 1024 -43.74 -10.33 -6.41
CA SER A 1024 -44.61 -10.38 -7.58
C SER A 1024 -45.51 -11.61 -7.46
N GLU A 1025 -46.61 -11.47 -6.73
CA GLU A 1025 -47.90 -12.12 -7.01
C GLU A 1025 -48.85 -11.84 -5.84
N GLN A 1026 -49.78 -10.89 -6.02
CA GLN A 1026 -51.22 -11.02 -5.73
C GLN A 1026 -51.87 -9.63 -5.66
N HIS A 1027 -52.22 -9.11 -6.84
CA HIS A 1027 -53.52 -8.46 -6.99
C HIS A 1027 -54.53 -9.58 -7.24
N VAL A 1028 -55.50 -9.79 -6.35
CA VAL A 1028 -56.93 -9.99 -6.66
C VAL A 1028 -57.71 -9.95 -5.32
N LYS A 1029 -58.56 -8.93 -5.23
CA LYS A 1029 -59.63 -8.62 -4.25
C LYS A 1029 -59.25 -7.94 -2.94
#